data_AF-A0A8T1P6Z1-F1
#
_entry.id   AF-A0A8T1P6Z1-F1
#
_cell.length_a   1.000
_cell.length_b   1.000
_cell.length_c   1.000
_cell.angle_alpha   90.00
_cell.angle_beta   90.00
_cell.angle_gamma   90.00
#
_symmetry.space_group_name_H-M   'P 1'
#
loop_
_entity.id
_entity.type
_entity.pdbx_description
1 polymer ?
#
loop_
_entity_poly.entity_id
_entity_poly.type
_entity_poly.pdbx_seq_one_letter_code
_entity_poly.pdbx_strand_id
1 'polypeptide(L)'
;MAFSSLSPLPLILFLLLLLHQPFFSTANLHKASLLRAGFLSHSTPIKDTPPTRFFEVTKPIELPKSKPCSYLLLQHDFGYTYGKPPVLANYAPPSECPSEKFSKIVLEWNATCKGRQFDRIFGVWLGGVELLRSCTAEPRATGIVWSVEKDITRYYSLLMKNQTLAVYLGNLVDNTYTGVYHVNITIRFYPAEKKFSSHGSNSDSSGSKYHSPADLILPFSRDLLLNDGLWFEIENSTDIALKKFNIPRNSYRAVLEVYVSFHENDEFWYSNPPNEYIEANNLTGTPGNGPFREVVVSLDGEVVGAIWPFTVIYTGGVNPLLWRPITGIGSFNLPSYNIEITPFLGKILDGEVHEFGFSVSNALNVWYIDANFHLWLDSKSTKVTGELLKHNSLPLAFSLESDFKGLNGTFVTSVSRSISSSGWVKSSHGTFTTNWIQNLRYSNSMVMGNDGNLQLVNQTTHFNDSVNAKTPSSSVYSSESHKKFTLYMYSNYLDQGNGTSFSLANITLGFNEKKSEAVGFELSNSSLENVQNGQGYIAVKNKLVVGGLGSTQQVYKYDGSNFCYFRNVSSSNYTILYDKVGNTCKERTKSHLNFGLSSRRPFRARRPFLAFSFLDNNPLLVKAARGDPVSRPPAWMMRQAGRYMAVYRKLAERYPSFRERSETTDLIVKISLQPWEAFRPDGVIIFSDILTPLPAFGVPFDIEEIRGPVIQSPIRSEEGLKALHPIDLEKLDFVGESLRILRQEVGGHAAVLGFVGAPWTIATYIVEGGTTRTYTTIKTMCHTAPHVLRSLLSHLTRAISDYIIFQVESGAHCIQIFDSWGGQLPPYMWERWSRPYIEEIVSEVKNKCPQTPLVLYINGNGGLLERLKGTGVDVIGLDWTVDMEDGRKRLGREISVQGNVDPACLFSPLPALTEEIQRVVSRAGQRGHILNLGHGVLVGTPEEAVAHFFEVARSLNFDTLSRDQEVEDAKLVV
;
A
#
# COMPACT_ATOMS: atom_id res chain seq x y z
N MET A 1 49.98 -39.62 63.87
CA MET A 1 49.30 -39.44 65.17
C MET A 1 47.93 -38.87 64.90
N ALA A 2 46.92 -39.76 64.97
CA ALA A 2 45.68 -39.59 65.74
C ALA A 2 44.71 -38.55 65.13
N PHE A 3 43.73 -38.99 64.32
CA PHE A 3 42.38 -39.47 64.73
C PHE A 3 41.61 -38.36 65.46
N SER A 4 40.38 -37.97 65.14
CA SER A 4 39.18 -38.67 64.65
C SER A 4 38.06 -37.59 64.65
N SER A 5 36.94 -37.59 63.93
CA SER A 5 36.09 -38.63 63.36
C SER A 5 35.06 -37.92 62.49
N LEU A 6 34.80 -38.39 61.26
CA LEU A 6 33.50 -38.25 60.58
C LEU A 6 33.50 -39.23 59.38
N SER A 7 32.93 -40.41 59.62
CA SER A 7 32.42 -41.39 58.63
C SER A 7 31.50 -42.37 59.42
N PRO A 8 30.57 -43.14 58.81
CA PRO A 8 30.65 -43.72 57.47
C PRO A 8 29.38 -43.67 56.57
N LEU A 9 29.67 -43.78 55.26
CA LEU A 9 28.96 -44.33 54.08
C LEU A 9 27.79 -45.33 54.32
N PRO A 10 27.00 -45.79 53.30
CA PRO A 10 27.12 -45.64 51.82
C PRO A 10 25.78 -45.40 51.07
N LEU A 11 25.81 -45.45 49.73
CA LEU A 11 24.68 -45.51 48.76
C LEU A 11 23.97 -44.18 48.45
N ILE A 12 23.73 -43.96 47.15
CA ILE A 12 23.11 -42.77 46.52
C ILE A 12 24.12 -41.65 46.19
N LEU A 13 25.10 -41.94 45.35
CA LEU A 13 25.68 -40.92 44.45
C LEU A 13 26.27 -41.55 43.17
N PHE A 14 25.58 -42.56 42.63
CA PHE A 14 25.95 -43.23 41.37
C PHE A 14 24.69 -43.57 40.55
N LEU A 15 23.81 -42.56 40.36
CA LEU A 15 22.68 -42.65 39.43
C LEU A 15 22.27 -41.28 38.83
N LEU A 16 23.20 -40.32 38.77
CA LEU A 16 22.96 -38.98 38.18
C LEU A 16 23.96 -38.62 37.06
N LEU A 17 24.54 -39.63 36.42
CA LEU A 17 25.43 -39.49 35.25
C LEU A 17 24.89 -40.21 33.99
N LEU A 18 23.59 -40.45 33.95
CA LEU A 18 22.85 -40.79 32.73
C LEU A 18 21.67 -39.82 32.67
N LEU A 19 21.53 -39.10 31.54
CA LEU A 19 20.59 -38.01 31.25
C LEU A 19 21.17 -36.58 31.45
N HIS A 20 22.39 -36.35 30.96
CA HIS A 20 22.74 -35.07 30.34
C HIS A 20 22.44 -35.17 28.84
N GLN A 21 21.24 -34.74 28.47
CA GLN A 21 20.85 -34.32 27.13
C GLN A 21 20.30 -32.89 27.30
N PRO A 22 20.83 -31.88 26.59
CA PRO A 22 20.22 -30.57 26.59
C PRO A 22 18.88 -30.71 25.85
N PHE A 23 17.77 -30.54 26.58
CA PHE A 23 16.46 -30.38 25.97
C PHE A 23 16.46 -29.05 25.22
N PHE A 24 16.92 -29.07 23.97
CA PHE A 24 16.66 -28.02 23.00
C PHE A 24 15.19 -28.09 22.58
N SER A 25 14.59 -26.90 22.43
CA SER A 25 13.24 -26.61 21.94
C SER A 25 12.06 -27.13 22.79
N THR A 26 11.92 -26.57 24.00
CA THR A 26 10.58 -26.25 24.53
C THR A 26 10.14 -24.93 23.93
N ALA A 27 9.56 -24.95 22.72
CA ALA A 27 8.89 -23.77 22.16
C ALA A 27 7.84 -23.29 23.18
N ASN A 28 8.09 -22.13 23.77
CA ASN A 28 7.23 -21.51 24.77
C ASN A 28 5.91 -21.05 24.12
N LEU A 29 5.02 -22.01 23.89
CA LEU A 29 3.58 -21.78 23.98
C LEU A 29 3.32 -21.23 25.38
N HIS A 30 3.36 -19.91 25.56
CA HIS A 30 2.79 -19.10 26.64
C HIS A 30 3.72 -17.93 27.02
N LYS A 31 3.32 -16.71 26.66
CA LYS A 31 3.32 -15.46 27.48
C LYS A 31 3.59 -14.21 26.63
N ALA A 32 2.63 -13.83 25.78
CA ALA A 32 2.41 -12.45 25.39
C ALA A 32 0.88 -12.23 25.34
N SER A 33 0.37 -11.28 26.11
CA SER A 33 -1.07 -11.03 26.28
C SER A 33 -1.63 -10.10 25.21
N LEU A 34 -1.31 -10.36 23.93
CA LEU A 34 -2.04 -9.81 22.79
C LEU A 34 -2.95 -10.95 22.27
N LEU A 35 -4.19 -10.92 22.74
CA LEU A 35 -5.35 -11.76 22.40
C LEU A 35 -5.13 -12.87 21.37
N ARG A 36 -4.67 -14.04 21.83
CA ARG A 36 -4.88 -15.31 21.11
C ARG A 36 -6.39 -15.54 20.96
N ALA A 37 -6.86 -15.68 19.73
CA ALA A 37 -8.26 -15.94 19.41
C ALA A 37 -8.70 -17.33 19.93
N GLY A 38 -9.30 -17.39 21.12
CA GLY A 38 -10.01 -18.59 21.59
C GLY A 38 -11.37 -18.75 20.89
N PHE A 39 -11.45 -19.18 19.63
CA PHE A 39 -12.66 -19.14 18.78
C PHE A 39 -14.04 -19.52 19.38
N LEU A 40 -15.06 -18.81 18.86
CA LEU A 40 -16.51 -19.05 18.93
C LEU A 40 -16.91 -20.51 19.07
N SER A 41 -17.47 -20.88 20.22
CA SER A 41 -18.36 -22.05 20.28
C SER A 41 -19.65 -21.70 19.55
N HIS A 42 -19.87 -22.16 18.32
CA HIS A 42 -21.22 -22.19 17.76
C HIS A 42 -21.51 -23.41 16.89
N SER A 43 -22.66 -24.00 17.25
CA SER A 43 -23.60 -24.88 16.54
C SER A 43 -23.08 -26.11 15.81
N THR A 44 -23.76 -27.22 16.12
CA THR A 44 -23.74 -28.50 15.42
C THR A 44 -23.66 -28.34 13.90
N PRO A 45 -22.75 -29.06 13.22
CA PRO A 45 -22.55 -28.91 11.78
C PRO A 45 -23.77 -29.42 11.02
N ILE A 46 -24.37 -28.53 10.20
CA ILE A 46 -25.28 -28.94 9.13
C ILE A 46 -24.43 -29.73 8.13
N LYS A 47 -24.78 -31.01 7.90
CA LYS A 47 -23.95 -31.99 7.17
C LYS A 47 -23.65 -31.66 5.69
N ASP A 48 -24.22 -30.60 5.12
CA ASP A 48 -24.20 -30.32 3.67
C ASP A 48 -23.56 -28.97 3.25
N THR A 49 -22.78 -28.30 4.12
CA THR A 49 -22.10 -27.05 3.71
C THR A 49 -20.78 -27.35 2.97
N PRO A 50 -20.55 -26.83 1.74
CA PRO A 50 -19.30 -27.06 1.00
C PRO A 50 -18.08 -26.41 1.69
N PRO A 51 -16.86 -26.93 1.46
CA PRO A 51 -15.65 -26.36 2.03
C PRO A 51 -15.43 -24.94 1.51
N THR A 52 -14.93 -24.06 2.38
CA THR A 52 -14.66 -22.66 2.01
C THR A 52 -13.35 -22.53 1.27
N ARG A 53 -13.34 -21.84 0.12
CA ARG A 53 -12.13 -21.58 -0.64
C ARG A 53 -11.41 -20.34 -0.10
N PHE A 54 -10.19 -20.51 0.40
CA PHE A 54 -9.28 -19.41 0.70
C PHE A 54 -8.40 -19.12 -0.51
N PHE A 55 -8.05 -17.84 -0.71
CA PHE A 55 -7.17 -17.43 -1.79
C PHE A 55 -6.42 -16.14 -1.46
N GLU A 56 -5.26 -16.00 -2.07
CA GLU A 56 -4.48 -14.77 -2.10
C GLU A 56 -4.71 -14.06 -3.44
N VAL A 57 -4.79 -12.73 -3.45
CA VAL A 57 -4.90 -11.96 -4.70
C VAL A 57 -3.51 -11.54 -5.16
N THR A 58 -3.07 -12.16 -6.26
CA THR A 58 -1.84 -11.82 -6.98
C THR A 58 -2.10 -11.86 -8.48
N LYS A 59 -1.15 -11.36 -9.28
CA LYS A 59 -1.26 -11.43 -10.73
C LYS A 59 -1.22 -12.91 -11.19
N PRO A 60 -2.14 -13.35 -12.08
CA PRO A 60 -2.11 -14.69 -12.65
C PRO A 60 -0.78 -14.98 -13.36
N ILE A 61 -0.39 -16.25 -13.37
CA ILE A 61 0.73 -16.70 -14.19
C ILE A 61 0.27 -16.72 -15.66
N GLU A 62 1.03 -16.08 -16.54
CA GLU A 62 0.80 -16.17 -17.97
C GLU A 62 1.20 -17.57 -18.46
N LEU A 63 0.19 -18.36 -18.82
CA LEU A 63 0.35 -19.72 -19.30
C LEU A 63 0.37 -19.76 -20.84
N PRO A 64 1.32 -20.48 -21.46
CA PRO A 64 1.29 -20.77 -22.89
C PRO A 64 -0.01 -21.47 -23.32
N LYS A 65 -0.38 -21.36 -24.60
CA LYS A 65 -1.58 -22.05 -25.12
C LYS A 65 -1.39 -23.56 -25.28
N SER A 66 -0.15 -24.04 -25.21
CA SER A 66 0.18 -25.46 -25.28
C SER A 66 -0.42 -26.22 -24.10
N LYS A 67 -0.89 -27.45 -24.35
CA LYS A 67 -1.39 -28.32 -23.29
C LYS A 67 -0.23 -28.69 -22.36
N PRO A 68 -0.34 -28.46 -21.04
CA PRO A 68 0.72 -28.84 -20.12
C PRO A 68 0.78 -30.36 -19.94
N CYS A 69 2.00 -30.85 -19.75
CA CYS A 69 2.26 -32.15 -19.18
C CYS A 69 2.21 -32.01 -17.66
N SER A 70 1.24 -32.64 -16.99
CA SER A 70 1.03 -32.50 -15.55
C SER A 70 1.57 -33.73 -14.82
N TYR A 71 2.36 -33.51 -13.78
CA TYR A 71 3.05 -34.54 -13.02
C TYR A 71 2.76 -34.37 -11.53
N LEU A 72 2.02 -35.31 -10.94
CA LEU A 72 1.72 -35.34 -9.50
C LEU A 72 2.98 -35.82 -8.77
N LEU A 73 3.60 -34.92 -8.01
CA LEU A 73 4.82 -35.18 -7.26
C LEU A 73 4.59 -35.89 -5.93
N LEU A 74 3.58 -35.41 -5.20
CA LEU A 74 3.30 -35.87 -3.85
C LEU A 74 1.81 -35.74 -3.58
N GLN A 75 1.24 -36.80 -3.04
CA GLN A 75 -0.06 -36.79 -2.37
C GLN A 75 0.20 -37.30 -0.95
N HIS A 76 -0.08 -36.45 0.06
CA HIS A 76 0.25 -36.77 1.44
C HIS A 76 -0.71 -36.12 2.44
N ASP A 77 -0.95 -36.82 3.55
CA ASP A 77 -1.75 -36.36 4.67
C ASP A 77 -0.84 -35.92 5.82
N PHE A 78 -0.75 -34.61 6.05
CA PHE A 78 0.03 -34.03 7.14
C PHE A 78 -0.81 -34.04 8.43
N GLY A 79 -0.73 -35.15 9.17
CA GLY A 79 -1.32 -35.34 10.50
C GLY A 79 -0.47 -34.71 11.61
N TYR A 80 0.06 -35.51 12.54
CA TYR A 80 1.07 -35.03 13.49
C TYR A 80 2.46 -35.12 12.83
N THR A 81 2.97 -34.00 12.33
CA THR A 81 4.26 -33.87 11.63
C THR A 81 5.18 -32.81 12.24
N TYR A 82 4.71 -32.04 13.23
CA TYR A 82 5.54 -31.13 14.01
C TYR A 82 6.68 -31.89 14.72
N GLY A 83 7.91 -31.38 14.61
CA GLY A 83 9.09 -32.02 15.19
C GLY A 83 9.47 -33.36 14.52
N LYS A 84 8.99 -33.61 13.29
CA LYS A 84 9.32 -34.80 12.50
C LYS A 84 10.05 -34.40 11.21
N PRO A 85 10.78 -35.33 10.58
CA PRO A 85 11.47 -35.00 9.35
C PRO A 85 10.54 -34.68 8.18
N PRO A 86 11.03 -33.90 7.19
CA PRO A 86 10.31 -33.63 5.96
C PRO A 86 9.90 -34.93 5.23
N VAL A 87 8.76 -34.88 4.56
CA VAL A 87 8.31 -35.95 3.67
C VAL A 87 9.15 -35.91 2.40
N LEU A 88 9.75 -37.05 2.04
CA LEU A 88 10.62 -37.16 0.88
C LEU A 88 9.91 -37.90 -0.26
N ALA A 89 10.16 -37.45 -1.49
CA ALA A 89 9.76 -38.16 -2.70
C ALA A 89 10.86 -38.07 -3.75
N ASN A 90 11.04 -39.13 -4.54
CA ASN A 90 11.97 -39.08 -5.67
C ASN A 90 11.35 -38.26 -6.79
N TYR A 91 12.14 -37.37 -7.37
CA TYR A 91 11.77 -36.58 -8.54
C TYR A 91 12.61 -37.03 -9.73
N ALA A 92 11.93 -37.34 -10.84
CA ALA A 92 12.53 -37.48 -12.15
C ALA A 92 11.83 -36.53 -13.12
N PRO A 93 12.56 -35.87 -14.03
CA PRO A 93 11.94 -35.10 -15.10
C PRO A 93 10.98 -36.00 -15.90
N PRO A 94 9.79 -35.51 -16.28
CA PRO A 94 8.79 -36.35 -16.90
C PRO A 94 9.22 -36.77 -18.32
N SER A 95 9.56 -38.06 -18.48
CA SER A 95 10.02 -38.67 -19.74
C SER A 95 8.90 -38.86 -20.76
N GLU A 96 7.64 -38.88 -20.33
CA GLU A 96 6.46 -39.11 -21.16
C GLU A 96 5.91 -37.82 -21.81
N CYS A 97 6.54 -36.67 -21.56
CA CYS A 97 6.08 -35.41 -22.14
C CYS A 97 6.43 -35.30 -23.64
N PRO A 98 5.53 -34.78 -24.49
CA PRO A 98 5.75 -34.68 -25.95
C PRO A 98 6.90 -33.75 -26.39
N SER A 99 7.50 -33.00 -25.46
CA SER A 99 8.58 -32.03 -25.73
C SER A 99 9.60 -32.13 -24.60
N GLU A 100 10.88 -32.07 -24.96
CA GLU A 100 12.00 -31.97 -24.00
C GLU A 100 12.36 -30.52 -23.65
N LYS A 101 11.70 -29.55 -24.30
CA LYS A 101 11.89 -28.11 -24.06
C LYS A 101 10.58 -27.47 -23.59
N PHE A 102 10.65 -26.76 -22.47
CA PHE A 102 9.51 -26.11 -21.83
C PHE A 102 9.72 -24.60 -21.74
N SER A 103 8.70 -23.82 -22.07
CA SER A 103 8.72 -22.36 -21.97
C SER A 103 8.21 -21.83 -20.62
N LYS A 104 7.44 -22.65 -19.91
CA LYS A 104 6.88 -22.34 -18.59
C LYS A 104 6.76 -23.61 -17.76
N ILE A 105 7.14 -23.55 -16.50
CA ILE A 105 6.97 -24.62 -15.52
C ILE A 105 6.32 -24.05 -14.27
N VAL A 106 5.18 -24.61 -13.88
CA VAL A 106 4.38 -24.12 -12.75
C VAL A 106 4.25 -25.20 -11.69
N LEU A 107 4.57 -24.86 -10.45
CA LEU A 107 4.28 -25.67 -9.28
C LEU A 107 2.91 -25.29 -8.73
N GLU A 108 2.09 -26.30 -8.45
CA GLU A 108 0.76 -26.16 -7.88
C GLU A 108 0.69 -26.96 -6.57
N TRP A 109 0.40 -26.26 -5.48
CA TRP A 109 0.05 -26.84 -4.20
C TRP A 109 -1.46 -26.75 -4.03
N ASN A 110 -2.13 -27.88 -3.83
CA ASN A 110 -3.56 -27.95 -3.52
C ASN A 110 -3.75 -28.63 -2.18
N ALA A 111 -4.54 -28.03 -1.30
CA ALA A 111 -4.76 -28.60 0.01
C ALA A 111 -6.19 -28.42 0.52
N THR A 112 -6.61 -29.38 1.33
CA THR A 112 -7.86 -29.33 2.09
C THR A 112 -7.61 -29.64 3.54
N CYS A 113 -8.43 -29.09 4.43
CA CYS A 113 -8.38 -29.40 5.84
C CYS A 113 -9.74 -29.18 6.48
N LYS A 114 -10.10 -30.04 7.43
CA LYS A 114 -11.32 -29.94 8.22
C LYS A 114 -10.99 -30.19 9.68
N GLY A 115 -11.54 -29.37 10.56
CA GLY A 115 -11.28 -29.45 11.99
C GLY A 115 -10.69 -28.14 12.51
N ARG A 116 -9.99 -28.23 13.64
CA ARG A 116 -9.37 -27.10 14.32
C ARG A 116 -7.86 -27.11 14.10
N GLN A 117 -7.30 -26.01 13.60
CA GLN A 117 -5.87 -25.80 13.45
C GLN A 117 -5.57 -24.30 13.48
N PHE A 118 -4.31 -23.94 13.79
CA PHE A 118 -3.79 -22.60 13.54
C PHE A 118 -3.07 -22.55 12.20
N ASP A 119 -2.73 -21.35 11.77
CA ASP A 119 -1.83 -21.17 10.65
C ASP A 119 -0.43 -21.72 10.96
N ARG A 120 0.22 -22.24 9.92
CA ARG A 120 1.52 -22.93 9.99
C ARG A 120 2.35 -22.54 8.78
N ILE A 121 3.64 -22.31 9.00
CA ILE A 121 4.59 -22.19 7.90
C ILE A 121 4.94 -23.56 7.32
N PHE A 122 5.14 -23.63 6.01
CA PHE A 122 5.59 -24.82 5.32
C PHE A 122 6.51 -24.47 4.14
N GLY A 123 7.33 -25.44 3.74
CA GLY A 123 8.30 -25.30 2.66
C GLY A 123 8.32 -26.50 1.71
N VAL A 124 8.71 -26.24 0.47
CA VAL A 124 8.91 -27.24 -0.59
C VAL A 124 10.29 -27.05 -1.19
N TRP A 125 11.13 -28.07 -1.13
CA TRP A 125 12.49 -28.07 -1.68
C TRP A 125 12.68 -29.17 -2.71
N LEU A 126 13.53 -28.92 -3.69
CA LEU A 126 13.96 -29.91 -4.67
C LEU A 126 15.49 -29.95 -4.71
N GLY A 127 16.09 -31.08 -4.36
CA GLY A 127 17.56 -31.19 -4.24
C GLY A 127 18.14 -30.18 -3.24
N GLY A 128 17.37 -29.82 -2.21
CA GLY A 128 17.73 -28.78 -1.23
C GLY A 128 17.41 -27.34 -1.66
N VAL A 129 17.06 -27.07 -2.92
CA VAL A 129 16.72 -25.71 -3.40
C VAL A 129 15.28 -25.40 -3.02
N GLU A 130 15.05 -24.29 -2.31
CA GLU A 130 13.69 -23.91 -1.89
C GLU A 130 12.89 -23.38 -3.08
N LEU A 131 11.77 -24.03 -3.39
CA LEU A 131 10.88 -23.67 -4.48
C LEU A 131 9.69 -22.85 -4.00
N LEU A 132 9.15 -23.14 -2.81
CA LEU A 132 7.98 -22.47 -2.25
C LEU A 132 8.09 -22.40 -0.73
N ARG A 133 7.86 -21.19 -0.20
CA ARG A 133 7.56 -20.94 1.21
C ARG A 133 6.17 -20.38 1.33
N SER A 134 5.38 -20.90 2.27
CA SER A 134 3.96 -20.57 2.36
C SER A 134 3.41 -20.78 3.76
N CYS A 135 2.28 -20.13 4.04
CA CYS A 135 1.50 -20.26 5.25
C CYS A 135 0.17 -20.98 4.95
N THR A 136 -0.23 -21.91 5.81
CA THR A 136 -1.52 -22.61 5.66
C THR A 136 -2.69 -21.67 5.92
N ALA A 137 -3.80 -21.88 5.21
CA ALA A 137 -5.07 -21.28 5.58
C ALA A 137 -5.60 -21.85 6.92
N GLU A 138 -6.18 -20.99 7.76
CA GLU A 138 -6.88 -21.42 8.98
C GLU A 138 -8.15 -22.23 8.66
N PRO A 139 -8.25 -23.50 9.09
CA PRO A 139 -9.40 -24.34 8.80
C PRO A 139 -10.60 -24.01 9.69
N ARG A 140 -11.76 -24.52 9.26
CA ARG A 140 -13.04 -24.43 9.99
C ARG A 140 -13.70 -25.81 10.11
N ALA A 141 -14.69 -25.91 11.00
CA ALA A 141 -15.42 -27.15 11.23
C ALA A 141 -16.07 -27.75 9.96
N THR A 142 -16.50 -26.90 9.01
CA THR A 142 -17.08 -27.33 7.72
C THR A 142 -16.04 -27.64 6.65
N GLY A 143 -14.75 -27.41 6.91
CA GLY A 143 -13.65 -27.63 5.98
C GLY A 143 -13.29 -26.42 5.12
N ILE A 144 -12.06 -26.45 4.62
CA ILE A 144 -11.46 -25.46 3.72
C ILE A 144 -10.80 -26.13 2.53
N VAL A 145 -10.63 -25.36 1.45
CA VAL A 145 -9.78 -25.68 0.32
C VAL A 145 -8.96 -24.45 -0.04
N TRP A 146 -7.69 -24.63 -0.38
CA TRP A 146 -6.88 -23.55 -0.94
C TRP A 146 -5.83 -24.11 -1.89
N SER A 147 -5.33 -23.23 -2.76
CA SER A 147 -4.37 -23.56 -3.80
C SER A 147 -3.33 -22.46 -3.94
N VAL A 148 -2.09 -22.83 -4.20
CA VAL A 148 -0.98 -21.91 -4.50
C VAL A 148 -0.34 -22.33 -5.81
N GLU A 149 -0.25 -21.41 -6.76
CA GLU A 149 0.48 -21.62 -8.02
C GLU A 149 1.72 -20.71 -8.03
N LYS A 150 2.88 -21.27 -8.38
CA LYS A 150 4.15 -20.53 -8.48
C LYS A 150 4.87 -20.85 -9.78
N ASP A 151 5.29 -19.81 -10.49
CA ASP A 151 6.18 -19.93 -11.65
C ASP A 151 7.58 -20.32 -11.16
N ILE A 152 7.98 -21.55 -11.44
CA ILE A 152 9.27 -22.12 -11.05
C ILE A 152 10.19 -22.30 -12.27
N THR A 153 9.88 -21.65 -13.40
CA THR A 153 10.68 -21.75 -14.64
C THR A 153 12.13 -21.33 -14.43
N ARG A 154 12.41 -20.43 -13.48
CA ARG A 154 13.77 -20.00 -13.16
C ARG A 154 14.67 -21.13 -12.63
N TYR A 155 14.09 -22.21 -12.12
CA TYR A 155 14.79 -23.39 -11.63
C TYR A 155 14.98 -24.48 -12.70
N TYR A 156 14.92 -24.11 -13.98
CA TYR A 156 14.94 -25.05 -15.11
C TYR A 156 16.06 -26.09 -15.03
N SER A 157 17.30 -25.68 -14.77
CA SER A 157 18.47 -26.58 -14.72
C SER A 157 18.38 -27.65 -13.63
N LEU A 158 17.68 -27.37 -12.53
CA LEU A 158 17.38 -28.30 -11.45
C LEU A 158 16.23 -29.24 -11.82
N LEU A 159 15.16 -28.69 -12.41
CA LEU A 159 13.95 -29.43 -12.81
C LEU A 159 14.22 -30.43 -13.94
N MET A 160 15.29 -30.26 -14.71
CA MET A 160 15.67 -31.20 -15.78
C MET A 160 16.63 -32.31 -15.31
N LYS A 161 16.80 -32.51 -13.99
CA LYS A 161 17.64 -33.55 -13.41
C LYS A 161 16.86 -34.38 -12.38
N ASN A 162 17.29 -35.62 -12.16
CA ASN A 162 16.78 -36.41 -11.05
C ASN A 162 17.19 -35.75 -9.72
N GLN A 163 16.23 -35.61 -8.82
CA GLN A 163 16.43 -34.95 -7.53
C GLN A 163 15.57 -35.60 -6.45
N THR A 164 15.77 -35.19 -5.20
CA THR A 164 14.88 -35.55 -4.10
C THR A 164 14.01 -34.35 -3.76
N LEU A 165 12.69 -34.52 -3.79
CA LEU A 165 11.73 -33.58 -3.24
C LEU A 165 11.70 -33.74 -1.72
N ALA A 166 11.73 -32.62 -0.99
CA ALA A 166 11.46 -32.57 0.43
C ALA A 166 10.32 -31.59 0.70
N VAL A 167 9.35 -32.00 1.52
CA VAL A 167 8.19 -31.16 1.88
C VAL A 167 8.02 -31.21 3.39
N TYR A 168 8.03 -30.04 4.01
CA TYR A 168 7.80 -29.92 5.44
C TYR A 168 6.64 -28.99 5.73
N LEU A 169 5.69 -29.50 6.51
CA LEU A 169 4.59 -28.75 7.11
C LEU A 169 4.49 -29.26 8.54
N GLY A 170 4.90 -28.44 9.51
CA GLY A 170 4.93 -28.79 10.94
C GLY A 170 3.54 -28.77 11.57
N ASN A 171 2.70 -29.76 11.25
CA ASN A 171 1.33 -29.82 11.76
C ASN A 171 1.25 -30.55 13.11
N LEU A 172 0.43 -30.02 14.01
CA LEU A 172 0.17 -30.64 15.32
C LEU A 172 -1.25 -31.20 15.30
N VAL A 173 -1.42 -32.49 15.54
CA VAL A 173 -2.75 -33.12 15.63
C VAL A 173 -2.92 -33.83 16.97
N ASP A 174 -3.83 -33.34 17.79
CA ASP A 174 -4.16 -33.84 19.13
C ASP A 174 -5.65 -33.64 19.45
N ASN A 175 -6.03 -33.76 20.73
CA ASN A 175 -7.42 -33.58 21.17
C ASN A 175 -7.96 -32.15 20.98
N THR A 176 -7.06 -31.16 20.88
CA THR A 176 -7.39 -29.75 20.66
C THR A 176 -7.31 -29.41 19.18
N TYR A 177 -6.22 -29.79 18.52
CA TYR A 177 -5.94 -29.52 17.12
C TYR A 177 -6.27 -30.75 16.28
N THR A 178 -7.45 -30.74 15.66
CA THR A 178 -7.98 -31.93 14.97
C THR A 178 -7.81 -31.88 13.45
N GLY A 179 -7.33 -30.76 12.91
CA GLY A 179 -7.20 -30.54 11.48
C GLY A 179 -6.01 -31.27 10.86
N VAL A 180 -6.30 -32.25 10.00
CA VAL A 180 -5.31 -32.90 9.12
C VAL A 180 -5.32 -32.20 7.77
N TYR A 181 -4.13 -31.85 7.28
CA TYR A 181 -3.97 -31.24 5.96
C TYR A 181 -3.74 -32.30 4.89
N HIS A 182 -4.68 -32.44 3.96
CA HIS A 182 -4.57 -33.33 2.81
C HIS A 182 -4.01 -32.54 1.63
N VAL A 183 -2.81 -32.88 1.16
CA VAL A 183 -2.03 -32.07 0.22
C VAL A 183 -1.71 -32.86 -1.05
N ASN A 184 -1.91 -32.19 -2.19
CA ASN A 184 -1.43 -32.62 -3.50
C ASN A 184 -0.48 -31.57 -4.08
N ILE A 185 0.71 -32.01 -4.52
CA ILE A 185 1.70 -31.16 -5.18
C ILE A 185 1.85 -31.64 -6.61
N THR A 186 1.60 -30.76 -7.57
CA THR A 186 1.69 -31.05 -9.01
C THR A 186 2.64 -30.07 -9.68
N ILE A 187 3.47 -30.54 -10.61
CA ILE A 187 4.19 -29.66 -11.53
C ILE A 187 3.59 -29.78 -12.92
N ARG A 188 3.33 -28.63 -13.55
CA ARG A 188 2.83 -28.51 -14.92
C ARG A 188 3.92 -27.96 -15.83
N PHE A 189 4.32 -28.76 -16.81
CA PHE A 189 5.33 -28.42 -17.80
C PHE A 189 4.66 -28.00 -19.11
N TYR A 190 4.84 -26.76 -19.53
CA TYR A 190 4.25 -26.23 -20.76
C TYR A 190 5.29 -26.27 -21.90
N PRO A 191 5.05 -27.05 -22.98
CA PRO A 191 5.95 -27.11 -24.12
C PRO A 191 6.13 -25.75 -24.78
N ALA A 192 7.34 -25.47 -25.26
CA ALA A 192 7.61 -24.30 -26.09
C ALA A 192 6.78 -24.36 -27.40
N GLU A 193 6.13 -23.25 -27.77
CA GLU A 193 5.32 -23.19 -28.99
C GLU A 193 6.21 -23.26 -30.25
N LYS A 194 5.85 -24.08 -31.24
CA LYS A 194 6.63 -24.29 -32.49
C LYS A 194 6.65 -23.10 -33.47
N LYS A 195 6.25 -21.87 -33.08
CA LYS A 195 6.14 -20.74 -34.02
C LYS A 195 7.38 -19.83 -34.02
N PHE A 196 7.96 -19.68 -35.22
CA PHE A 196 9.09 -18.87 -35.67
C PHE A 196 10.51 -19.46 -35.57
N SER A 197 10.68 -20.67 -36.11
CA SER A 197 11.90 -21.01 -36.87
C SER A 197 11.75 -20.57 -38.32
N SER A 198 11.78 -19.26 -38.59
CA SER A 198 11.91 -18.72 -39.96
C SER A 198 12.49 -17.32 -39.99
N HIS A 199 13.58 -17.10 -39.26
CA HIS A 199 14.69 -16.24 -39.66
C HIS A 199 15.86 -16.69 -38.79
N GLY A 200 16.95 -17.11 -39.43
CA GLY A 200 18.19 -17.41 -38.73
C GLY A 200 18.69 -16.15 -38.04
N SER A 201 18.33 -15.96 -36.77
CA SER A 201 19.13 -15.16 -35.88
C SER A 201 19.95 -16.14 -35.05
N ASN A 202 21.26 -16.10 -35.26
CA ASN A 202 22.22 -16.53 -34.25
C ASN A 202 21.82 -15.84 -32.93
N SER A 203 21.10 -16.52 -32.04
CA SER A 203 20.80 -16.00 -30.70
C SER A 203 22.01 -16.13 -29.77
N ASP A 204 23.21 -15.99 -30.33
CA ASP A 204 24.51 -15.94 -29.68
C ASP A 204 24.86 -14.48 -29.33
N SER A 205 23.86 -13.61 -29.18
CA SER A 205 24.07 -12.27 -28.62
C SER A 205 24.32 -12.40 -27.13
N SER A 206 25.40 -11.76 -26.67
CA SER A 206 25.85 -11.75 -25.27
C SER A 206 24.73 -11.36 -24.26
N GLY A 207 23.75 -10.55 -24.71
CA GLY A 207 22.57 -10.15 -23.94
C GLY A 207 21.53 -11.24 -23.69
N SER A 208 21.30 -12.18 -24.61
CA SER A 208 20.27 -13.21 -24.44
C SER A 208 20.68 -14.25 -23.38
N LYS A 209 21.97 -14.57 -23.29
CA LYS A 209 22.52 -15.50 -22.29
C LYS A 209 22.54 -14.91 -20.89
N TYR A 210 22.75 -13.60 -20.76
CA TYR A 210 22.73 -12.91 -19.47
C TYR A 210 21.34 -13.00 -18.79
N HIS A 211 20.24 -13.08 -19.56
CA HIS A 211 18.85 -13.15 -19.05
C HIS A 211 18.27 -14.58 -18.96
N SER A 212 19.04 -15.62 -19.29
CA SER A 212 18.57 -17.02 -19.24
C SER A 212 18.42 -17.55 -17.80
N PRO A 213 17.65 -18.63 -17.55
CA PRO A 213 17.72 -19.35 -16.26
C PRO A 213 19.15 -19.81 -15.96
N ALA A 214 19.51 -19.90 -14.69
CA ALA A 214 20.84 -20.32 -14.26
C ALA A 214 21.15 -21.78 -14.69
N ASP A 215 22.40 -22.04 -15.07
CA ASP A 215 22.88 -23.37 -15.48
C ASP A 215 23.08 -24.32 -14.29
N LEU A 216 23.35 -23.75 -13.13
CA LEU A 216 23.52 -24.45 -11.85
C LEU A 216 22.87 -23.63 -10.74
N ILE A 217 22.21 -24.31 -9.81
CA ILE A 217 21.62 -23.70 -8.62
C ILE A 217 22.12 -24.50 -7.43
N LEU A 218 22.89 -23.85 -6.56
CA LEU A 218 23.40 -24.45 -5.34
C LEU A 218 22.45 -24.11 -4.18
N PRO A 219 22.01 -25.10 -3.39
CA PRO A 219 21.15 -24.87 -2.24
C PRO A 219 21.94 -24.32 -1.05
N PHE A 220 21.39 -23.29 -0.40
CA PHE A 220 21.81 -22.81 0.90
C PHE A 220 20.79 -23.23 1.96
N SER A 221 20.43 -24.51 1.93
CA SER A 221 19.58 -25.13 2.93
C SER A 221 20.40 -26.08 3.80
N ARG A 222 19.88 -26.39 4.97
CA ARG A 222 20.43 -27.40 5.86
C ARG A 222 20.28 -28.77 5.23
N ASP A 223 21.25 -29.63 5.50
CA ASP A 223 21.24 -31.00 4.99
C ASP A 223 20.13 -31.82 5.68
N LEU A 224 19.62 -32.83 4.98
CA LEU A 224 18.54 -33.71 5.46
C LEU A 224 18.96 -34.47 6.75
N LEU A 225 17.96 -34.99 7.49
CA LEU A 225 18.02 -35.58 8.86
C LEU A 225 17.53 -34.67 10.00
N LEU A 226 16.78 -33.62 9.65
CA LEU A 226 16.23 -32.67 10.60
C LEU A 226 14.83 -33.07 11.04
N ASN A 227 14.47 -32.76 12.28
CA ASN A 227 13.10 -32.81 12.78
C ASN A 227 12.36 -31.49 12.50
N ASP A 228 12.69 -30.84 11.38
CA ASP A 228 12.14 -29.55 10.94
C ASP A 228 12.34 -29.36 9.42
N GLY A 229 11.91 -28.21 8.88
CA GLY A 229 12.24 -27.78 7.51
C GLY A 229 13.75 -27.59 7.27
N LEU A 230 14.14 -27.43 6.00
CA LEU A 230 15.55 -27.32 5.63
C LEU A 230 16.12 -25.90 5.82
N TRP A 231 15.34 -24.93 6.30
CA TRP A 231 15.80 -23.57 6.60
C TRP A 231 16.74 -23.54 7.81
N PHE A 232 17.64 -22.55 7.83
CA PHE A 232 18.37 -22.15 9.02
C PHE A 232 17.47 -21.37 9.96
N GLU A 233 17.66 -21.54 11.26
CA GLU A 233 17.01 -20.73 12.30
C GLU A 233 18.03 -19.75 12.86
N ILE A 234 17.68 -18.47 12.95
CA ILE A 234 18.40 -17.47 13.72
C ILE A 234 17.66 -17.27 15.04
N GLU A 235 18.32 -17.63 16.13
CA GLU A 235 17.72 -17.66 17.47
C GLU A 235 17.74 -16.29 18.16
N ASN A 236 18.62 -15.37 17.77
CA ASN A 236 18.74 -14.02 18.34
C ASN A 236 19.65 -13.14 17.46
N SER A 237 19.85 -11.87 17.84
CA SER A 237 20.65 -10.89 17.08
C SER A 237 22.16 -11.17 16.99
N THR A 238 22.71 -12.10 17.77
CA THR A 238 24.13 -12.50 17.73
C THR A 238 24.38 -13.76 16.92
N ASP A 239 23.32 -14.48 16.59
CA ASP A 239 23.41 -15.73 15.85
C ASP A 239 23.65 -15.47 14.35
N ILE A 240 24.46 -16.33 13.75
CA ILE A 240 24.89 -16.23 12.34
C ILE A 240 24.78 -17.62 11.71
N ALA A 241 23.87 -17.76 10.76
CA ALA A 241 23.78 -18.95 9.93
C ALA A 241 24.88 -18.90 8.85
N LEU A 242 25.78 -19.87 8.89
CA LEU A 242 26.90 -20.00 7.96
C LEU A 242 26.72 -21.23 7.09
N LYS A 243 26.98 -21.12 5.79
CA LYS A 243 27.19 -22.31 4.95
C LYS A 243 28.26 -22.08 3.89
N LYS A 244 29.10 -23.10 3.83
CA LYS A 244 30.27 -23.18 2.96
C LYS A 244 29.86 -23.68 1.59
N PHE A 245 30.49 -23.14 0.57
CA PHE A 245 30.25 -23.53 -0.81
C PHE A 245 31.55 -23.49 -1.62
N ASN A 246 31.53 -24.22 -2.73
CA ASN A 246 32.54 -24.11 -3.77
C ASN A 246 31.82 -23.76 -5.07
N ILE A 247 32.34 -22.78 -5.78
CA ILE A 247 31.77 -22.29 -7.02
C ILE A 247 32.59 -22.82 -8.21
N PRO A 248 31.95 -23.32 -9.28
CA PRO A 248 32.68 -23.69 -10.49
C PRO A 248 33.48 -22.51 -11.03
N ARG A 249 34.79 -22.73 -11.26
CA ARG A 249 35.73 -21.70 -11.73
C ARG A 249 35.37 -21.07 -13.09
N ASN A 250 34.41 -21.65 -13.81
CA ASN A 250 33.89 -21.12 -15.07
C ASN A 250 32.57 -20.33 -14.91
N SER A 251 32.16 -19.96 -13.70
CA SER A 251 30.95 -19.15 -13.47
C SER A 251 31.16 -17.69 -13.87
N TYR A 252 30.34 -17.16 -14.78
CA TYR A 252 30.47 -15.77 -15.25
C TYR A 252 29.41 -14.81 -14.69
N ARG A 253 28.35 -15.34 -14.06
CA ARG A 253 27.32 -14.58 -13.34
C ARG A 253 26.87 -15.36 -12.11
N ALA A 254 26.55 -14.65 -11.03
CA ALA A 254 26.09 -15.24 -9.77
C ALA A 254 25.06 -14.34 -9.07
N VAL A 255 23.89 -14.90 -8.73
CA VAL A 255 22.82 -14.20 -8.02
C VAL A 255 22.36 -15.04 -6.83
N LEU A 256 22.27 -14.43 -5.65
CA LEU A 256 21.77 -15.08 -4.44
C LEU A 256 20.30 -14.70 -4.23
N GLU A 257 19.40 -15.68 -4.25
CA GLU A 257 17.99 -15.53 -3.92
C GLU A 257 17.76 -15.96 -2.47
N VAL A 258 17.21 -15.09 -1.63
CA VAL A 258 17.07 -15.33 -0.18
C VAL A 258 15.60 -15.36 0.21
N TYR A 259 15.24 -16.33 1.05
CA TYR A 259 13.93 -16.53 1.65
C TYR A 259 13.97 -16.24 3.14
N VAL A 260 13.00 -15.47 3.64
CA VAL A 260 12.93 -15.05 5.03
C VAL A 260 11.51 -15.20 5.57
N SER A 261 11.38 -15.71 6.79
CA SER A 261 10.14 -15.69 7.56
C SER A 261 10.45 -15.56 9.04
N PHE A 262 9.60 -14.89 9.79
CA PHE A 262 9.78 -14.54 11.21
C PHE A 262 8.62 -15.10 12.03
N HIS A 263 8.89 -15.61 13.23
CA HIS A 263 7.94 -16.37 14.05
C HIS A 263 8.11 -16.04 15.54
N GLU A 264 7.27 -16.64 16.40
CA GLU A 264 7.32 -16.47 17.86
C GLU A 264 7.32 -14.98 18.28
N ASN A 265 8.31 -14.51 19.05
CA ASN A 265 8.33 -13.12 19.53
C ASN A 265 8.60 -12.09 18.42
N ASP A 266 9.09 -12.54 17.27
CA ASP A 266 9.23 -11.69 16.09
C ASP A 266 8.10 -11.90 15.08
N GLU A 267 7.10 -12.75 15.32
CA GLU A 267 5.93 -12.86 14.40
C GLU A 267 5.26 -11.49 14.15
N PHE A 268 5.26 -10.63 15.18
CA PHE A 268 4.70 -9.29 15.18
C PHE A 268 5.75 -8.19 15.33
N TRP A 269 7.01 -8.44 14.91
CA TRP A 269 8.16 -7.54 15.12
C TRP A 269 7.86 -6.08 14.77
N TYR A 270 7.06 -5.84 13.73
CA TYR A 270 6.64 -4.52 13.25
C TYR A 270 5.84 -3.70 14.28
N SER A 271 5.38 -4.32 15.36
CA SER A 271 4.63 -3.69 16.44
C SER A 271 5.36 -3.73 17.79
N ASN A 272 6.59 -4.26 17.83
CA ASN A 272 7.31 -4.38 19.09
C ASN A 272 7.77 -2.99 19.58
N PRO A 273 7.51 -2.64 20.85
CA PRO A 273 8.00 -1.38 21.42
C PRO A 273 9.52 -1.41 21.66
N PRO A 274 10.16 -0.23 21.83
CA PRO A 274 11.56 -0.16 22.26
C PRO A 274 11.80 -0.75 23.65
N ASN A 275 13.01 -1.26 23.90
CA ASN A 275 13.38 -1.87 25.18
C ASN A 275 13.25 -0.90 26.36
N GLU A 276 13.61 0.37 26.17
CA GLU A 276 13.51 1.40 27.20
C GLU A 276 12.07 1.63 27.69
N TYR A 277 11.07 1.48 26.80
CA TYR A 277 9.66 1.56 27.18
C TYR A 277 9.22 0.35 28.00
N ILE A 278 9.71 -0.84 27.64
CA ILE A 278 9.43 -2.09 28.36
C ILE A 278 10.03 -2.02 29.77
N GLU A 279 11.29 -1.62 29.88
CA GLU A 279 12.03 -1.50 31.14
C GLU A 279 11.38 -0.47 32.06
N ALA A 280 11.08 0.73 31.55
CA ALA A 280 10.48 1.80 32.35
C ALA A 280 9.08 1.47 32.88
N ASN A 281 8.36 0.55 32.22
CA ASN A 281 7.00 0.14 32.58
C ASN A 281 6.91 -1.26 33.20
N ASN A 282 8.04 -1.93 33.45
CA ASN A 282 8.08 -3.31 33.99
C ASN A 282 7.22 -4.31 33.19
N LEU A 283 7.21 -4.20 31.85
CA LEU A 283 6.39 -5.04 30.97
C LEU A 283 7.03 -6.41 30.71
N THR A 284 7.05 -7.27 31.73
CA THR A 284 7.66 -8.60 31.63
C THR A 284 6.98 -9.47 30.58
N GLY A 285 7.75 -10.03 29.64
CA GLY A 285 7.26 -10.92 28.59
C GLY A 285 6.77 -10.22 27.31
N THR A 286 6.83 -8.89 27.24
CA THR A 286 6.58 -8.16 26.00
C THR A 286 7.80 -8.26 25.07
N PRO A 287 7.63 -8.69 23.80
CA PRO A 287 8.69 -8.65 22.80
C PRO A 287 9.20 -7.22 22.55
N GLY A 288 10.53 -7.02 22.61
CA GLY A 288 11.17 -5.72 22.46
C GLY A 288 11.90 -5.52 21.13
N ASN A 289 13.03 -4.80 21.22
CA ASN A 289 13.93 -4.41 20.14
C ASN A 289 13.34 -3.48 19.07
N GLY A 290 12.20 -2.86 19.36
CA GLY A 290 11.57 -1.91 18.46
C GLY A 290 11.08 -2.53 17.14
N PRO A 291 10.56 -1.69 16.23
CA PRO A 291 9.78 -2.15 15.08
C PRO A 291 10.61 -2.41 13.82
N PHE A 292 11.94 -2.52 13.91
CA PHE A 292 12.83 -2.67 12.74
C PHE A 292 13.72 -3.92 12.85
N ARG A 293 13.82 -4.65 11.74
CA ARG A 293 14.66 -5.84 11.57
C ARG A 293 15.34 -5.78 10.20
N GLU A 294 16.58 -6.23 10.15
CA GLU A 294 17.36 -6.29 8.91
C GLU A 294 18.05 -7.65 8.83
N VAL A 295 17.87 -8.37 7.73
CA VAL A 295 18.68 -9.55 7.44
C VAL A 295 19.93 -9.09 6.71
N VAL A 296 21.10 -9.33 7.30
CA VAL A 296 22.40 -8.98 6.74
C VAL A 296 23.00 -10.22 6.08
N VAL A 297 23.48 -10.05 4.85
CA VAL A 297 24.15 -11.12 4.10
C VAL A 297 25.63 -10.78 3.98
N SER A 298 26.48 -11.67 4.45
CA SER A 298 27.95 -11.58 4.36
C SER A 298 28.54 -12.67 3.47
N LEU A 299 29.67 -12.35 2.84
CA LEU A 299 30.51 -13.27 2.08
C LEU A 299 31.92 -13.19 2.67
N ASP A 300 32.42 -14.30 3.22
CA ASP A 300 33.70 -14.38 3.93
C ASP A 300 33.87 -13.29 5.01
N GLY A 301 32.76 -12.97 5.69
CA GLY A 301 32.70 -11.94 6.74
C GLY A 301 32.48 -10.49 6.24
N GLU A 302 32.57 -10.23 4.94
CA GLU A 302 32.31 -8.91 4.34
C GLU A 302 30.82 -8.76 4.00
N VAL A 303 30.17 -7.65 4.34
CA VAL A 303 28.72 -7.47 4.05
C VAL A 303 28.49 -7.21 2.56
N VAL A 304 27.80 -8.13 1.90
CA VAL A 304 27.53 -8.06 0.45
C VAL A 304 26.10 -7.68 0.11
N GLY A 305 25.18 -7.67 1.07
CA GLY A 305 23.81 -7.22 0.86
C GLY A 305 22.98 -7.17 2.14
N ALA A 306 21.79 -6.56 2.05
CA ALA A 306 20.83 -6.52 3.14
C ALA A 306 19.40 -6.73 2.63
N ILE A 307 18.53 -7.27 3.47
CA ILE A 307 17.11 -7.50 3.16
C ILE A 307 16.27 -6.90 4.27
N TRP A 308 15.40 -5.98 3.89
CA TRP A 308 14.34 -5.45 4.76
C TRP A 308 13.04 -6.08 4.31
N PRO A 309 12.58 -7.13 5.01
CA PRO A 309 11.50 -7.96 4.52
C PRO A 309 10.20 -7.18 4.44
N PHE A 310 9.37 -7.55 3.45
CA PHE A 310 8.00 -7.09 3.39
C PHE A 310 7.24 -7.65 4.59
N THR A 311 6.41 -6.82 5.23
CA THR A 311 5.67 -7.20 6.43
C THR A 311 4.52 -8.14 6.10
N VAL A 312 4.83 -9.41 5.85
CA VAL A 312 3.85 -10.48 5.66
C VAL A 312 3.08 -10.66 6.98
N ILE A 313 1.75 -10.56 6.90
CA ILE A 313 0.86 -10.92 8.01
C ILE A 313 0.29 -12.31 7.70
N TYR A 314 0.61 -13.29 8.54
CA TYR A 314 0.14 -14.65 8.38
C TYR A 314 -1.38 -14.76 8.58
N THR A 315 -1.97 -15.89 8.19
CA THR A 315 -3.44 -16.00 8.13
C THR A 315 -4.11 -15.98 9.50
N GLY A 316 -3.36 -16.18 10.59
CA GLY A 316 -3.81 -16.00 11.97
C GLY A 316 -3.42 -14.65 12.61
N GLY A 317 -2.58 -13.85 11.94
CA GLY A 317 -1.92 -12.68 12.53
C GLY A 317 -2.82 -11.47 12.76
N VAL A 318 -2.51 -10.68 13.79
CA VAL A 318 -3.19 -9.45 14.26
C VAL A 318 -4.64 -9.71 14.71
N ASN A 319 -5.49 -10.08 13.77
CA ASN A 319 -6.86 -10.51 14.02
C ASN A 319 -7.22 -11.55 12.94
N PRO A 320 -7.39 -12.84 13.30
CA PRO A 320 -7.60 -13.92 12.34
C PRO A 320 -8.92 -13.83 11.56
N LEU A 321 -9.86 -12.99 12.01
CA LEU A 321 -11.11 -12.77 11.28
C LEU A 321 -10.92 -11.91 10.02
N LEU A 322 -9.83 -11.13 9.96
CA LEU A 322 -9.51 -10.28 8.80
C LEU A 322 -9.31 -11.12 7.54
N TRP A 323 -8.58 -12.23 7.66
CA TRP A 323 -8.00 -12.95 6.52
C TRP A 323 -8.94 -14.00 5.91
N ARG A 324 -10.25 -13.75 5.99
CA ARG A 324 -11.30 -14.69 5.59
C ARG A 324 -12.11 -14.11 4.43
N PRO A 325 -12.35 -14.86 3.35
CA PRO A 325 -11.47 -15.90 2.81
C PRO A 325 -10.26 -15.33 2.03
N ILE A 326 -10.10 -14.00 2.00
CA ILE A 326 -9.00 -13.29 1.31
C ILE A 326 -7.83 -13.18 2.29
N THR A 327 -6.72 -13.87 2.02
CA THR A 327 -5.55 -13.86 2.91
C THR A 327 -4.64 -12.66 2.69
N GLY A 328 -3.78 -12.38 3.68
CA GLY A 328 -2.76 -11.33 3.57
C GLY A 328 -1.87 -11.55 2.34
N ILE A 329 -1.57 -10.50 1.57
CA ILE A 329 -0.66 -10.62 0.41
C ILE A 329 0.71 -11.15 0.86
N GLY A 330 1.25 -12.12 0.14
CA GLY A 330 2.52 -12.77 0.46
C GLY A 330 2.42 -13.85 1.54
N SER A 331 1.25 -14.16 2.09
CA SER A 331 1.08 -15.24 3.06
C SER A 331 1.06 -16.62 2.40
N PHE A 332 0.49 -16.75 1.21
CA PHE A 332 0.43 -18.03 0.49
C PHE A 332 1.65 -18.23 -0.42
N ASN A 333 2.30 -17.17 -0.87
CA ASN A 333 3.57 -17.24 -1.58
C ASN A 333 4.50 -16.16 -1.02
N LEU A 334 5.32 -16.52 -0.05
CA LEU A 334 6.21 -15.56 0.62
C LEU A 334 7.23 -14.99 -0.38
N PRO A 335 7.53 -13.68 -0.31
CA PRO A 335 8.52 -13.05 -1.18
C PRO A 335 9.93 -13.63 -1.01
N SER A 336 10.70 -13.65 -2.11
CA SER A 336 12.15 -13.87 -2.11
C SER A 336 12.89 -12.61 -2.59
N TYR A 337 14.16 -12.48 -2.21
CA TYR A 337 14.97 -11.28 -2.45
C TYR A 337 16.27 -11.64 -3.17
N ASN A 338 16.60 -10.93 -4.25
CA ASN A 338 17.82 -11.20 -5.03
C ASN A 338 18.94 -10.22 -4.63
N ILE A 339 20.16 -10.75 -4.47
CA ILE A 339 21.40 -10.00 -4.28
C ILE A 339 22.37 -10.38 -5.41
N GLU A 340 22.90 -9.40 -6.12
CA GLU A 340 23.79 -9.61 -7.27
C GLU A 340 25.23 -9.82 -6.79
N ILE A 341 25.71 -11.07 -6.84
CA ILE A 341 27.03 -11.50 -6.35
C ILE A 341 28.09 -11.43 -7.46
N THR A 342 27.68 -11.28 -8.73
CA THR A 342 28.58 -11.19 -9.88
C THR A 342 29.80 -10.27 -9.69
N PRO A 343 29.71 -9.07 -9.06
CA PRO A 343 30.88 -8.22 -8.79
C PRO A 343 31.99 -8.90 -7.97
N PHE A 344 31.66 -9.88 -7.13
CA PHE A 344 32.59 -10.58 -6.24
C PHE A 344 33.19 -11.84 -6.87
N LEU A 345 32.74 -12.27 -8.05
CA LEU A 345 33.24 -13.48 -8.72
C LEU A 345 34.76 -13.50 -8.84
N GLY A 346 35.40 -12.35 -9.10
CA GLY A 346 36.86 -12.24 -9.15
C GLY A 346 37.58 -12.67 -7.86
N LYS A 347 36.93 -12.53 -6.69
CA LYS A 347 37.46 -12.97 -5.39
C LYS A 347 37.18 -14.44 -5.09
N ILE A 348 36.06 -14.99 -5.59
CA ILE A 348 35.56 -16.31 -5.16
C ILE A 348 35.76 -17.45 -6.17
N LEU A 349 36.38 -17.16 -7.33
CA LEU A 349 36.68 -18.16 -8.38
C LEU A 349 38.10 -18.74 -8.28
N ASP A 350 38.72 -18.67 -7.11
CA ASP A 350 40.05 -19.23 -6.84
C ASP A 350 40.02 -20.77 -6.66
N GLY A 351 38.83 -21.36 -6.46
CA GLY A 351 38.60 -22.78 -6.22
C GLY A 351 38.82 -23.22 -4.78
N GLU A 352 38.99 -22.26 -3.87
CA GLU A 352 38.92 -22.48 -2.44
C GLU A 352 37.45 -22.53 -1.99
N VAL A 353 37.26 -22.83 -0.71
CA VAL A 353 35.92 -22.86 -0.09
C VAL A 353 35.61 -21.48 0.48
N HIS A 354 34.46 -20.93 0.10
CA HIS A 354 33.94 -19.66 0.61
C HIS A 354 32.71 -19.88 1.48
N GLU A 355 32.31 -18.85 2.22
CA GLU A 355 31.20 -18.95 3.16
C GLU A 355 30.25 -17.76 3.03
N PHE A 356 28.95 -18.04 2.89
CA PHE A 356 27.93 -17.02 3.11
C PHE A 356 27.49 -17.06 4.57
N GLY A 357 27.31 -15.88 5.15
CA GLY A 357 26.73 -15.69 6.47
C GLY A 357 25.43 -14.90 6.40
N PHE A 358 24.48 -15.28 7.25
CA PHE A 358 23.20 -14.61 7.42
C PHE A 358 22.98 -14.31 8.89
N SER A 359 22.69 -13.06 9.21
CA SER A 359 22.31 -12.64 10.56
C SER A 359 21.11 -11.70 10.50
N VAL A 360 20.42 -11.53 11.62
CA VAL A 360 19.27 -10.63 11.70
C VAL A 360 19.48 -9.60 12.79
N SER A 361 19.68 -8.35 12.39
CA SER A 361 19.79 -7.21 13.29
C SER A 361 18.52 -7.10 14.14
N ASN A 362 18.69 -6.91 15.45
CA ASN A 362 17.61 -6.76 16.42
C ASN A 362 16.68 -7.98 16.59
N ALA A 363 17.04 -9.16 16.07
CA ALA A 363 16.23 -10.37 16.25
C ALA A 363 16.08 -10.78 17.72
N LEU A 364 14.88 -11.25 18.05
CA LEU A 364 14.52 -11.85 19.33
C LEU A 364 14.66 -13.37 19.27
N ASN A 365 13.87 -14.04 18.42
CA ASN A 365 13.99 -15.47 18.14
C ASN A 365 13.13 -15.92 16.94
N VAL A 366 13.54 -17.05 16.38
CA VAL A 366 12.91 -17.81 15.28
C VAL A 366 12.73 -17.01 13.99
N TRP A 367 13.87 -16.74 13.35
CA TRP A 367 13.88 -16.35 11.93
C TRP A 367 14.34 -17.51 11.08
N TYR A 368 13.49 -17.95 10.16
CA TYR A 368 13.87 -18.95 9.19
C TYR A 368 14.46 -18.31 7.94
N ILE A 369 15.70 -18.69 7.62
CA ILE A 369 16.46 -18.20 6.47
C ILE A 369 16.83 -19.39 5.59
N ASP A 370 16.65 -19.22 4.28
CA ASP A 370 17.16 -20.13 3.26
C ASP A 370 17.60 -19.30 2.06
N ALA A 371 18.43 -19.86 1.18
CA ALA A 371 18.80 -19.20 -0.06
C ALA A 371 19.10 -20.18 -1.20
N ASN A 372 18.95 -19.70 -2.42
CA ASN A 372 19.31 -20.39 -3.65
C ASN A 372 20.39 -19.58 -4.36
N PHE A 373 21.55 -20.20 -4.61
CA PHE A 373 22.66 -19.54 -5.29
C PHE A 373 22.67 -19.91 -6.78
N HIS A 374 22.19 -18.97 -7.60
CA HIS A 374 22.02 -19.11 -9.05
C HIS A 374 23.31 -18.77 -9.78
N LEU A 375 23.82 -19.70 -10.59
CA LEU A 375 25.10 -19.60 -11.29
C LEU A 375 24.94 -19.82 -12.80
N TRP A 376 25.56 -18.95 -13.58
CA TRP A 376 25.67 -19.09 -15.04
C TRP A 376 27.09 -19.48 -15.41
N LEU A 377 27.23 -20.55 -16.18
CA LEU A 377 28.50 -21.21 -16.44
C LEU A 377 28.93 -21.00 -17.89
N ASP A 378 30.22 -20.75 -18.09
CA ASP A 378 30.80 -20.70 -19.42
C ASP A 378 31.06 -22.13 -19.92
N SER A 379 30.27 -22.59 -20.89
CA SER A 379 30.43 -23.92 -21.48
C SER A 379 31.66 -24.06 -22.38
N LYS A 380 32.28 -22.95 -22.82
CA LYS A 380 33.43 -22.95 -23.72
C LYS A 380 34.76 -22.73 -22.99
N SER A 381 34.72 -22.35 -21.71
CA SER A 381 35.91 -22.15 -20.89
C SER A 381 35.85 -22.98 -19.62
N THR A 382 36.98 -23.54 -19.21
CA THR A 382 37.13 -24.24 -17.92
C THR A 382 37.40 -23.29 -16.77
N LYS A 383 37.80 -22.04 -17.05
CA LYS A 383 38.06 -20.99 -16.06
C LYS A 383 37.71 -19.61 -16.62
N VAL A 384 37.07 -18.80 -15.81
CA VAL A 384 36.89 -17.36 -16.06
C VAL A 384 37.81 -16.56 -15.14
N THR A 385 38.09 -15.32 -15.51
CA THR A 385 38.88 -14.39 -14.70
C THR A 385 38.04 -13.18 -14.38
N GLY A 386 38.18 -12.60 -13.19
CA GLY A 386 37.50 -11.38 -12.84
C GLY A 386 38.20 -10.65 -11.71
N GLU A 387 37.69 -9.47 -11.38
CA GLU A 387 38.22 -8.64 -10.31
C GLU A 387 37.09 -7.81 -9.70
N LEU A 388 37.12 -7.65 -8.37
CA LEU A 388 36.27 -6.69 -7.67
C LEU A 388 36.92 -5.30 -7.79
N LEU A 389 36.26 -4.37 -8.48
CA LEU A 389 36.76 -3.02 -8.69
C LEU A 389 36.49 -2.12 -7.49
N LYS A 390 35.28 -2.19 -6.95
CA LYS A 390 34.84 -1.34 -5.85
C LYS A 390 33.76 -2.05 -5.05
N HIS A 391 33.86 -1.99 -3.74
CA HIS A 391 32.78 -2.36 -2.85
C HIS A 391 32.68 -1.34 -1.73
N ASN A 392 31.47 -0.83 -1.52
CA ASN A 392 31.14 0.09 -0.45
C ASN A 392 29.89 -0.44 0.27
N SER A 393 30.03 -0.81 1.53
CA SER A 393 28.90 -1.03 2.44
C SER A 393 28.97 0.01 3.54
N LEU A 394 28.11 1.03 3.49
CA LEU A 394 28.03 2.01 4.57
C LEU A 394 27.41 1.36 5.82
N PRO A 395 27.83 1.78 7.04
CA PRO A 395 27.14 1.37 8.25
C PRO A 395 25.66 1.74 8.23
N LEU A 396 24.85 0.97 8.97
CA LEU A 396 23.44 1.26 9.15
C LEU A 396 23.27 2.60 9.87
N ALA A 397 22.63 3.58 9.25
CA ALA A 397 22.27 4.83 9.90
C ALA A 397 20.91 4.68 10.57
N PHE A 398 20.90 4.60 11.90
CA PHE A 398 19.72 4.32 12.73
C PHE A 398 19.43 5.50 13.67
N SER A 399 18.18 5.94 13.73
CA SER A 399 17.68 6.91 14.70
C SER A 399 16.39 6.40 15.33
N LEU A 400 16.30 6.54 16.65
CA LEU A 400 15.10 6.26 17.44
C LEU A 400 14.87 7.46 18.36
N GLU A 401 13.70 8.07 18.24
CA GLU A 401 13.21 9.11 19.14
C GLU A 401 12.03 8.55 19.94
N SER A 402 12.12 8.62 21.26
CA SER A 402 11.13 8.07 22.18
C SER A 402 10.66 9.15 23.15
N ASP A 403 9.34 9.34 23.23
CA ASP A 403 8.71 10.26 24.19
C ASP A 403 7.52 9.54 24.84
N PHE A 404 7.64 9.20 26.12
CA PHE A 404 6.59 8.45 26.81
C PHE A 404 6.51 8.79 28.30
N LYS A 405 5.31 8.61 28.85
CA LYS A 405 5.01 8.74 30.28
C LYS A 405 4.11 7.57 30.70
N GLY A 406 4.68 6.67 31.50
CA GLY A 406 4.02 5.41 31.81
C GLY A 406 3.78 4.63 30.52
N LEU A 407 2.57 4.06 30.38
CA LEU A 407 2.20 3.21 29.24
C LEU A 407 1.82 4.00 27.98
N ASN A 408 1.75 5.33 28.03
CA ASN A 408 1.42 6.18 26.88
C ASN A 408 2.68 6.83 26.32
N GLY A 409 2.85 6.80 25.00
CA GLY A 409 4.05 7.34 24.37
C GLY A 409 4.05 7.30 22.84
N THR A 410 5.01 7.98 22.25
CA THR A 410 5.26 8.01 20.81
C THR A 410 6.71 7.63 20.53
N PHE A 411 6.91 6.80 19.51
CA PHE A 411 8.21 6.29 19.08
C PHE A 411 8.37 6.52 17.59
N VAL A 412 9.42 7.23 17.18
CA VAL A 412 9.74 7.49 15.78
C VAL A 412 11.06 6.82 15.46
N THR A 413 11.07 5.93 14.47
CA THR A 413 12.27 5.21 14.03
C THR A 413 12.55 5.57 12.59
N SER A 414 13.80 5.94 12.29
CA SER A 414 14.27 6.24 10.93
C SER A 414 15.56 5.48 10.67
N VAL A 415 15.62 4.73 9.57
CA VAL A 415 16.77 3.90 9.22
C VAL A 415 17.12 4.06 7.74
N SER A 416 18.41 4.12 7.43
CA SER A 416 18.89 4.09 6.04
C SER A 416 20.15 3.24 5.86
N ARG A 417 20.26 2.60 4.69
CA ARG A 417 21.43 1.81 4.28
C ARG A 417 21.69 1.98 2.79
N SER A 418 22.97 1.99 2.41
CA SER A 418 23.40 1.95 1.02
C SER A 418 24.56 0.98 0.85
N ILE A 419 24.42 0.05 -0.10
CA ILE A 419 25.44 -0.92 -0.47
C ILE A 419 25.65 -0.80 -1.98
N SER A 420 26.90 -0.77 -2.42
CA SER A 420 27.24 -0.78 -3.84
C SER A 420 28.47 -1.62 -4.12
N SER A 421 28.43 -2.36 -5.22
CA SER A 421 29.52 -3.25 -5.65
C SER A 421 29.71 -3.13 -7.15
N SER A 422 30.96 -3.13 -7.60
CA SER A 422 31.34 -3.10 -9.01
C SER A 422 32.50 -4.08 -9.23
N GLY A 423 32.40 -4.90 -10.26
CA GLY A 423 33.43 -5.85 -10.63
C GLY A 423 33.31 -6.25 -12.09
N TRP A 424 34.40 -6.76 -12.67
CA TRP A 424 34.39 -7.29 -14.03
C TRP A 424 34.68 -8.78 -14.05
N VAL A 425 34.09 -9.48 -15.03
CA VAL A 425 34.35 -10.90 -15.31
C VAL A 425 34.57 -11.06 -16.81
N LYS A 426 35.60 -11.81 -17.19
CA LYS A 426 35.96 -12.15 -18.57
C LYS A 426 35.72 -13.64 -18.81
N SER A 427 34.83 -13.93 -19.74
CA SER A 427 34.49 -15.27 -20.21
C SER A 427 34.62 -15.36 -21.73
N SER A 428 34.28 -16.52 -22.31
CA SER A 428 34.20 -16.72 -23.76
C SER A 428 33.14 -15.85 -24.44
N HIS A 429 32.19 -15.29 -23.68
CA HIS A 429 31.14 -14.38 -24.16
C HIS A 429 31.56 -12.90 -24.13
N GLY A 430 32.76 -12.60 -23.62
CA GLY A 430 33.32 -11.25 -23.52
C GLY A 430 33.67 -10.85 -22.08
N THR A 431 34.06 -9.59 -21.92
CA THR A 431 34.26 -8.97 -20.61
C THR A 431 33.01 -8.20 -20.21
N PHE A 432 32.46 -8.52 -19.05
CA PHE A 432 31.29 -7.88 -18.47
C PHE A 432 31.69 -7.14 -17.20
N THR A 433 31.40 -5.85 -17.14
CA THR A 433 31.46 -5.07 -15.90
C THR A 433 30.06 -4.96 -15.32
N THR A 434 29.87 -5.47 -14.11
CA THR A 434 28.58 -5.45 -13.40
C THR A 434 28.65 -4.45 -12.27
N ASN A 435 27.73 -3.48 -12.27
CA ASN A 435 27.52 -2.55 -11.17
C ASN A 435 26.19 -2.89 -10.50
N TRP A 436 26.22 -3.06 -9.19
CA TRP A 436 25.03 -3.30 -8.38
C TRP A 436 24.95 -2.26 -7.26
N ILE A 437 23.76 -1.70 -7.06
CA ILE A 437 23.47 -0.71 -6.03
C ILE A 437 22.18 -1.11 -5.32
N GLN A 438 22.20 -1.02 -3.99
CA GLN A 438 21.04 -1.22 -3.13
C GLN A 438 20.92 -0.03 -2.19
N ASN A 439 19.77 0.66 -2.23
CA ASN A 439 19.46 1.81 -1.38
C ASN A 439 18.16 1.55 -0.61
N LEU A 440 18.25 1.54 0.72
CA LEU A 440 17.17 1.18 1.62
C LEU A 440 16.86 2.35 2.56
N ARG A 441 15.58 2.71 2.72
CA ARG A 441 15.10 3.74 3.67
C ARG A 441 13.82 3.31 4.36
N TYR A 442 13.78 3.43 5.68
CA TYR A 442 12.70 2.97 6.53
C TYR A 442 12.29 4.09 7.47
N SER A 443 10.99 4.28 7.62
CA SER A 443 10.42 5.15 8.64
C SER A 443 9.27 4.46 9.36
N ASN A 444 9.16 4.71 10.65
CA ASN A 444 8.09 4.22 11.49
C ASN A 444 7.66 5.31 12.48
N SER A 445 6.35 5.46 12.66
CA SER A 445 5.76 6.16 13.81
C SER A 445 4.86 5.17 14.55
N MET A 446 5.15 4.95 15.82
CA MET A 446 4.37 4.11 16.72
C MET A 446 3.82 4.97 17.86
N VAL A 447 2.55 4.80 18.20
CA VAL A 447 1.91 5.47 19.35
C VAL A 447 1.29 4.42 20.24
N MET A 448 1.65 4.44 21.52
CA MET A 448 0.99 3.70 22.59
C MET A 448 0.07 4.68 23.34
N GLY A 449 -1.20 4.33 23.47
CA GLY A 449 -2.21 5.19 24.10
C GLY A 449 -3.19 4.38 24.96
N ASN A 450 -4.12 5.09 25.61
CA ASN A 450 -5.14 4.46 26.46
C ASN A 450 -4.55 3.51 27.51
N ASP A 451 -3.47 3.95 28.16
CA ASP A 451 -2.67 3.19 29.12
C ASP A 451 -2.17 1.85 28.56
N GLY A 452 -1.66 1.90 27.33
CA GLY A 452 -1.09 0.75 26.61
C GLY A 452 -2.11 -0.12 25.88
N ASN A 453 -3.41 0.16 26.00
CA ASN A 453 -4.46 -0.61 25.32
C ASN A 453 -4.63 -0.25 23.85
N LEU A 454 -4.24 0.97 23.45
CA LEU A 454 -4.26 1.44 22.07
C LEU A 454 -2.83 1.39 21.52
N GLN A 455 -2.68 0.82 20.33
CA GLN A 455 -1.45 0.89 19.56
C GLN A 455 -1.72 1.32 18.13
N LEU A 456 -0.98 2.33 17.67
CA LEU A 456 -0.91 2.76 16.28
C LEU A 456 0.49 2.50 15.75
N VAL A 457 0.61 1.95 14.55
CA VAL A 457 1.87 1.76 13.83
C VAL A 457 1.68 2.27 12.41
N ASN A 458 2.60 3.11 11.94
CA ASN A 458 2.63 3.59 10.56
C ASN A 458 4.06 3.47 10.02
N GLN A 459 4.27 2.54 9.10
CA GLN A 459 5.56 2.16 8.56
C GLN A 459 5.63 2.38 7.06
N THR A 460 6.78 2.83 6.60
CA THR A 460 7.13 2.89 5.18
C THR A 460 8.54 2.38 4.97
N THR A 461 8.70 1.41 4.07
CA THR A 461 10.00 0.90 3.61
C THR A 461 10.14 1.18 2.13
N HIS A 462 11.24 1.84 1.75
CA HIS A 462 11.71 1.97 0.38
C HIS A 462 12.87 1.00 0.17
N PHE A 463 12.72 0.09 -0.79
CA PHE A 463 13.74 -0.86 -1.20
C PHE A 463 14.03 -0.64 -2.68
N ASN A 464 15.14 0.04 -2.98
CA ASN A 464 15.55 0.31 -4.35
C ASN A 464 16.80 -0.52 -4.68
N ASP A 465 16.75 -1.27 -5.77
CA ASP A 465 17.86 -2.08 -6.26
C ASP A 465 18.09 -1.84 -7.75
N SER A 466 19.35 -1.73 -8.15
CA SER A 466 19.72 -1.62 -9.56
C SER A 466 20.94 -2.47 -9.89
N VAL A 467 20.88 -3.11 -11.05
CA VAL A 467 21.96 -3.90 -11.65
C VAL A 467 22.21 -3.35 -13.05
N ASN A 468 23.47 -3.10 -13.39
CA ASN A 468 23.86 -2.65 -14.72
C ASN A 468 25.12 -3.40 -15.16
N ALA A 469 24.95 -4.33 -16.11
CA ALA A 469 26.00 -5.13 -16.70
C ALA A 469 26.30 -4.65 -18.13
N LYS A 470 27.57 -4.29 -18.38
CA LYS A 470 28.03 -3.71 -19.64
C LYS A 470 29.23 -4.46 -20.19
N THR A 471 29.32 -4.53 -21.52
CA THR A 471 30.57 -4.83 -22.23
C THR A 471 31.26 -3.51 -22.62
N PRO A 472 32.54 -3.51 -23.06
CA PRO A 472 33.20 -2.30 -23.56
C PRO A 472 32.46 -1.60 -24.71
N SER A 473 31.66 -2.35 -25.49
CA SER A 473 30.95 -1.85 -26.67
C SER A 473 29.49 -1.48 -26.43
N SER A 474 28.82 -2.03 -25.41
CA SER A 474 27.38 -1.80 -25.18
C SER A 474 26.88 -2.28 -23.82
N SER A 475 25.73 -1.74 -23.38
CA SER A 475 24.97 -2.28 -22.24
C SER A 475 24.36 -3.63 -22.61
N VAL A 476 24.55 -4.64 -21.75
CA VAL A 476 24.10 -6.03 -21.98
C VAL A 476 22.80 -6.29 -21.25
N TYR A 477 22.75 -5.89 -19.98
CA TYR A 477 21.61 -6.06 -19.09
C TYR A 477 21.56 -4.90 -18.11
N SER A 478 20.39 -4.29 -17.95
CA SER A 478 20.14 -3.31 -16.90
C SER A 478 18.79 -3.60 -16.27
N SER A 479 18.73 -3.64 -14.96
CA SER A 479 17.48 -3.77 -14.20
C SER A 479 17.48 -2.74 -13.09
N GLU A 480 16.36 -2.09 -12.90
CA GLU A 480 16.12 -1.14 -11.82
C GLU A 480 14.74 -1.42 -11.24
N SER A 481 14.68 -1.65 -9.92
CA SER A 481 13.45 -1.88 -9.19
C SER A 481 13.34 -0.88 -8.04
N HIS A 482 12.18 -0.24 -7.94
CA HIS A 482 11.80 0.65 -6.86
C HIS A 482 10.59 0.05 -6.14
N LYS A 483 10.80 -0.47 -4.94
CA LYS A 483 9.74 -1.08 -4.12
C LYS A 483 9.40 -0.17 -2.96
N LYS A 484 8.10 -0.02 -2.68
CA LYS A 484 7.57 0.69 -1.50
C LYS A 484 6.62 -0.24 -0.76
N PHE A 485 6.96 -0.58 0.47
CA PHE A 485 6.11 -1.34 1.38
C PHE A 485 5.54 -0.40 2.42
N THR A 486 4.23 -0.47 2.68
CA THR A 486 3.57 0.35 3.69
C THR A 486 2.73 -0.51 4.61
N LEU A 487 2.80 -0.25 5.92
CA LEU A 487 1.92 -0.86 6.91
C LEU A 487 1.33 0.23 7.78
N TYR A 488 0.00 0.28 7.85
CA TYR A 488 -0.72 0.96 8.91
C TYR A 488 -1.44 -0.06 9.77
N MET A 489 -1.25 0.01 11.08
CA MET A 489 -1.97 -0.80 12.05
C MET A 489 -2.58 0.09 13.12
N TYR A 490 -3.85 -0.13 13.39
CA TYR A 490 -4.56 0.33 14.57
C TYR A 490 -4.99 -0.90 15.34
N SER A 491 -4.66 -0.98 16.62
CA SER A 491 -5.23 -1.96 17.53
C SER A 491 -5.69 -1.28 18.81
N ASN A 492 -6.83 -1.71 19.34
CA ASN A 492 -7.35 -1.20 20.60
C ASN A 492 -8.01 -2.31 21.41
N TYR A 493 -7.67 -2.40 22.68
CA TYR A 493 -8.27 -3.32 23.63
C TYR A 493 -9.20 -2.58 24.58
N LEU A 494 -10.42 -3.11 24.74
CA LEU A 494 -11.44 -2.54 25.62
C LEU A 494 -11.91 -3.61 26.60
N ASP A 495 -11.59 -3.44 27.89
CA ASP A 495 -12.15 -4.28 28.95
C ASP A 495 -13.52 -3.71 29.38
N GLN A 496 -14.57 -4.53 29.34
CA GLN A 496 -15.92 -4.17 29.79
C GLN A 496 -16.25 -4.68 31.19
N GLY A 497 -15.31 -5.37 31.86
CA GLY A 497 -15.55 -6.04 33.12
C GLY A 497 -16.32 -7.36 32.96
N ASN A 498 -16.58 -8.07 34.07
CA ASN A 498 -17.22 -9.39 34.08
C ASN A 498 -16.54 -10.43 33.17
N GLY A 499 -15.22 -10.31 33.00
CA GLY A 499 -14.41 -11.18 32.14
C GLY A 499 -14.66 -11.00 30.64
N THR A 500 -15.32 -9.91 30.21
CA THR A 500 -15.62 -9.61 28.80
C THR A 500 -14.74 -8.49 28.28
N SER A 501 -14.09 -8.71 27.13
CA SER A 501 -13.20 -7.75 26.50
C SER A 501 -13.36 -7.73 24.97
N PHE A 502 -13.10 -6.59 24.35
CA PHE A 502 -13.13 -6.40 22.91
C PHE A 502 -11.74 -6.06 22.38
N SER A 503 -11.34 -6.76 21.32
CA SER A 503 -10.16 -6.42 20.51
C SER A 503 -10.64 -5.80 19.21
N LEU A 504 -10.23 -4.58 18.90
CA LEU A 504 -10.45 -3.94 17.60
C LEU A 504 -9.12 -3.90 16.85
N ALA A 505 -9.11 -4.21 15.56
CA ALA A 505 -7.94 -4.12 14.70
C ALA A 505 -8.31 -3.59 13.31
N ASN A 506 -7.58 -2.57 12.84
CA ASN A 506 -7.62 -2.11 11.46
C ASN A 506 -6.20 -2.18 10.88
N ILE A 507 -6.07 -2.70 9.67
CA ILE A 507 -4.80 -2.88 8.97
C ILE A 507 -4.93 -2.31 7.56
N THR A 508 -3.91 -1.59 7.11
CA THR A 508 -3.69 -1.30 5.69
C THR A 508 -2.30 -1.78 5.32
N LEU A 509 -2.22 -2.74 4.40
CA LEU A 509 -0.99 -3.35 3.91
C LEU A 509 -0.81 -2.99 2.43
N GLY A 510 0.30 -2.33 2.10
CA GLY A 510 0.61 -1.86 0.76
C GLY A 510 1.89 -2.47 0.21
N PHE A 511 1.84 -2.90 -1.05
CA PHE A 511 2.99 -3.42 -1.79
C PHE A 511 3.01 -2.77 -3.17
N ASN A 512 3.95 -1.86 -3.40
CA ASN A 512 4.12 -1.20 -4.69
C ASN A 512 5.51 -1.48 -5.26
N GLU A 513 5.60 -1.74 -6.56
CA GLU A 513 6.86 -1.92 -7.27
C GLU A 513 6.81 -1.25 -8.63
N LYS A 514 7.88 -0.56 -9.01
CA LYS A 514 8.15 -0.16 -10.40
C LYS A 514 9.45 -0.82 -10.83
N LYS A 515 9.40 -1.65 -11.87
CA LYS A 515 10.56 -2.34 -12.43
C LYS A 515 10.77 -1.93 -13.89
N SER A 516 12.00 -1.57 -14.23
CA SER A 516 12.49 -1.34 -15.59
C SER A 516 13.61 -2.34 -15.86
N GLU A 517 13.53 -3.07 -16.96
CA GLU A 517 14.50 -4.10 -17.32
C GLU A 517 14.81 -4.02 -18.82
N ALA A 518 16.09 -3.87 -19.15
CA ALA A 518 16.61 -3.75 -20.49
C ALA A 518 17.57 -4.91 -20.78
N VAL A 519 17.30 -5.69 -21.83
CA VAL A 519 18.13 -6.80 -22.30
C VAL A 519 18.52 -6.51 -23.75
N GLY A 520 19.76 -6.10 -23.98
CA GLY A 520 20.17 -5.60 -25.30
C GLY A 520 19.30 -4.40 -25.73
N PHE A 521 18.47 -4.58 -26.77
CA PHE A 521 17.54 -3.55 -27.28
C PHE A 521 16.09 -3.70 -26.76
N GLU A 522 15.78 -4.79 -26.05
CA GLU A 522 14.43 -5.03 -25.52
C GLU A 522 14.27 -4.33 -24.18
N LEU A 523 13.29 -3.41 -24.08
CA LEU A 523 12.93 -2.71 -22.86
C LEU A 523 11.58 -3.22 -22.36
N SER A 524 11.56 -3.69 -21.11
CA SER A 524 10.36 -4.11 -20.41
C SER A 524 10.15 -3.29 -19.15
N ASN A 525 8.95 -2.71 -19.02
CA ASN A 525 8.58 -1.94 -17.84
C ASN A 525 7.37 -2.60 -17.20
N SER A 526 7.35 -2.62 -15.87
CA SER A 526 6.20 -3.07 -15.11
C SER A 526 5.96 -2.21 -13.87
N SER A 527 4.69 -2.07 -13.51
CA SER A 527 4.25 -1.40 -12.29
C SER A 527 3.27 -2.31 -11.56
N LEU A 528 3.47 -2.49 -10.27
CA LEU A 528 2.59 -3.19 -9.35
C LEU A 528 2.12 -2.20 -8.29
N GLU A 529 0.81 -2.13 -8.09
CA GLU A 529 0.15 -1.36 -7.04
C GLU A 529 -0.80 -2.29 -6.29
N ASN A 530 -0.58 -2.47 -5.00
CA ASN A 530 -1.47 -3.26 -4.14
C ASN A 530 -1.78 -2.50 -2.85
N VAL A 531 -3.07 -2.46 -2.50
CA VAL A 531 -3.55 -1.99 -1.20
C VAL A 531 -4.57 -2.98 -0.66
N GLN A 532 -4.29 -3.50 0.54
CA GLN A 532 -5.17 -4.42 1.26
C GLN A 532 -5.59 -3.78 2.59
N ASN A 533 -6.89 -3.56 2.77
CA ASN A 533 -7.49 -2.99 3.96
C ASN A 533 -8.27 -4.07 4.72
N GLY A 534 -7.88 -4.34 5.95
CA GLY A 534 -8.57 -5.21 6.89
C GLY A 534 -9.16 -4.41 8.05
N GLN A 535 -10.38 -4.75 8.48
CA GLN A 535 -10.96 -4.27 9.73
C GLN A 535 -11.68 -5.42 10.42
N GLY A 536 -11.52 -5.53 11.74
CA GLY A 536 -12.16 -6.60 12.48
C GLY A 536 -12.19 -6.35 13.97
N TYR A 537 -13.20 -6.95 14.62
CA TYR A 537 -13.28 -6.98 16.07
C TYR A 537 -13.55 -8.38 16.58
N ILE A 538 -13.06 -8.67 17.78
CA ILE A 538 -13.25 -9.92 18.49
C ILE A 538 -13.78 -9.60 19.88
N ALA A 539 -14.88 -10.24 20.27
CA ALA A 539 -15.41 -10.22 21.63
C ALA A 539 -14.97 -11.50 22.35
N VAL A 540 -14.27 -11.35 23.46
CA VAL A 540 -13.78 -12.44 24.30
C VAL A 540 -14.49 -12.37 25.64
N LYS A 541 -15.01 -13.50 26.13
CA LYS A 541 -15.58 -13.67 27.46
C LYS A 541 -14.92 -14.85 28.16
N ASN A 542 -14.36 -14.64 29.35
CA ASN A 542 -13.65 -15.67 30.12
C ASN A 542 -12.57 -16.39 29.30
N LYS A 543 -11.80 -15.64 28.50
CA LYS A 543 -10.76 -16.13 27.56
C LYS A 543 -11.29 -16.96 26.37
N LEU A 544 -12.60 -17.02 26.16
CA LEU A 544 -13.23 -17.62 24.99
C LEU A 544 -13.80 -16.51 24.11
N VAL A 545 -13.42 -16.48 22.84
CA VAL A 545 -14.08 -15.69 21.79
C VAL A 545 -15.53 -16.13 21.71
N VAL A 546 -16.43 -15.19 21.97
CA VAL A 546 -17.89 -15.40 21.93
C VAL A 546 -18.54 -14.74 20.73
N GLY A 547 -17.79 -13.94 19.99
CA GLY A 547 -18.29 -13.17 18.84
C GLY A 547 -17.16 -12.45 18.13
N GLY A 548 -17.40 -12.08 16.89
CA GLY A 548 -16.49 -11.24 16.12
C GLY A 548 -16.90 -11.12 14.67
N LEU A 549 -16.35 -10.12 14.01
CA LEU A 549 -16.53 -9.90 12.59
C LEU A 549 -15.21 -9.38 12.03
N GLY A 550 -14.82 -9.89 10.87
CA GLY A 550 -13.70 -9.37 10.10
C GLY A 550 -14.10 -9.11 8.66
N SER A 551 -13.45 -8.15 8.03
CA SER A 551 -13.65 -7.84 6.62
C SER A 551 -12.35 -7.40 6.01
N THR A 552 -12.11 -7.83 4.77
CA THR A 552 -10.93 -7.47 3.99
C THR A 552 -11.34 -7.02 2.60
N GLN A 553 -10.73 -5.93 2.15
CA GLN A 553 -10.78 -5.45 0.78
C GLN A 553 -9.37 -5.39 0.23
N GLN A 554 -9.15 -5.90 -0.98
CA GLN A 554 -7.88 -5.79 -1.67
C GLN A 554 -8.09 -5.21 -3.07
N VAL A 555 -7.30 -4.19 -3.40
CA VAL A 555 -7.17 -3.62 -4.74
C VAL A 555 -5.77 -3.93 -5.23
N TYR A 556 -5.67 -4.79 -6.23
CA TYR A 556 -4.42 -5.21 -6.84
C TYR A 556 -4.41 -4.80 -8.31
N LYS A 557 -3.35 -4.12 -8.74
CA LYS A 557 -3.17 -3.65 -10.12
C LYS A 557 -1.74 -3.91 -10.56
N TYR A 558 -1.59 -4.58 -11.69
CA TYR A 558 -0.31 -4.84 -12.35
C TYR A 558 -0.40 -4.37 -13.80
N ASP A 559 0.51 -3.50 -14.20
CA ASP A 559 0.64 -2.99 -15.57
C ASP A 559 2.04 -3.38 -16.07
N GLY A 560 2.13 -4.38 -16.95
CA GLY A 560 3.39 -4.80 -17.59
C GLY A 560 3.38 -4.57 -19.10
N SER A 561 4.54 -4.66 -19.75
CA SER A 561 4.68 -4.48 -21.20
C SER A 561 3.76 -5.38 -22.05
N ASN A 562 3.51 -6.62 -21.61
CA ASN A 562 2.77 -7.63 -22.37
C ASN A 562 1.45 -8.07 -21.70
N PHE A 563 1.24 -7.71 -20.43
CA PHE A 563 0.14 -8.20 -19.62
C PHE A 563 -0.23 -7.19 -18.55
N CYS A 564 -1.53 -6.95 -18.40
CA CYS A 564 -2.08 -6.13 -17.34
C CYS A 564 -3.14 -6.93 -16.59
N TYR A 565 -3.20 -6.72 -15.29
CA TYR A 565 -4.13 -7.40 -14.40
C TYR A 565 -4.64 -6.44 -13.33
N PHE A 566 -5.93 -6.48 -13.09
CA PHE A 566 -6.60 -5.71 -12.07
C PHE A 566 -7.59 -6.62 -11.35
N ARG A 567 -7.58 -6.58 -10.02
CA ARG A 567 -8.61 -7.20 -9.19
C ARG A 567 -8.95 -6.33 -7.99
N ASN A 568 -10.23 -6.03 -7.83
CA ASN A 568 -10.77 -5.37 -6.64
C ASN A 568 -11.82 -6.28 -6.03
N VAL A 569 -11.50 -6.87 -4.89
CA VAL A 569 -12.31 -7.87 -4.21
C VAL A 569 -12.49 -7.49 -2.75
N SER A 570 -13.67 -7.75 -2.20
CA SER A 570 -14.00 -7.50 -0.80
C SER A 570 -14.76 -8.66 -0.19
N SER A 571 -14.54 -8.88 1.09
CA SER A 571 -15.14 -9.94 1.89
C SER A 571 -15.57 -9.43 3.26
N SER A 572 -16.60 -10.09 3.82
CA SER A 572 -16.96 -9.98 5.22
C SER A 572 -17.15 -11.40 5.76
N ASN A 573 -16.40 -11.75 6.80
CA ASN A 573 -16.20 -13.11 7.28
C ASN A 573 -15.86 -14.07 6.13
N TYR A 574 -16.68 -15.06 5.82
CA TYR A 574 -16.39 -16.02 4.74
C TYR A 574 -17.06 -15.65 3.41
N THR A 575 -17.79 -14.54 3.35
CA THR A 575 -18.61 -14.17 2.20
C THR A 575 -17.90 -13.11 1.37
N ILE A 576 -17.69 -13.39 0.08
CA ILE A 576 -17.27 -12.39 -0.89
C ILE A 576 -18.44 -11.44 -1.15
N LEU A 577 -18.24 -10.15 -0.89
CA LEU A 577 -19.23 -9.10 -1.10
C LEU A 577 -19.27 -8.67 -2.57
N TYR A 578 -18.09 -8.55 -3.19
CA TYR A 578 -17.94 -8.33 -4.62
C TYR A 578 -16.52 -8.74 -5.06
N ASP A 579 -16.36 -9.07 -6.34
CA ASP A 579 -15.08 -9.39 -6.96
C ASP A 579 -15.09 -8.87 -8.40
N LYS A 580 -14.26 -7.86 -8.68
CA LYS A 580 -14.13 -7.24 -10.00
C LYS A 580 -12.74 -7.54 -10.54
N VAL A 581 -12.68 -8.28 -11.65
CA VAL A 581 -11.43 -8.68 -12.32
C VAL A 581 -11.37 -8.06 -13.71
N GLY A 582 -10.21 -7.57 -14.13
CA GLY A 582 -9.98 -7.03 -15.48
C GLY A 582 -8.55 -7.28 -15.96
N ASN A 583 -8.38 -7.56 -17.25
CA ASN A 583 -7.09 -7.94 -17.85
C ASN A 583 -6.69 -7.03 -19.03
N THR A 584 -7.25 -5.82 -19.12
CA THR A 584 -7.04 -4.91 -20.25
C THR A 584 -5.98 -3.88 -19.93
N CYS A 585 -4.88 -3.88 -20.69
CA CYS A 585 -3.99 -2.73 -20.74
C CYS A 585 -4.70 -1.56 -21.41
N LYS A 586 -4.61 -0.35 -20.84
CA LYS A 586 -4.91 0.86 -21.63
C LYS A 586 -3.93 0.87 -22.80
N GLU A 587 -4.42 0.83 -24.04
CA GLU A 587 -3.55 0.84 -25.22
C GLU A 587 -2.59 2.02 -25.15
N ARG A 588 -1.29 1.74 -25.00
CA ARG A 588 -0.25 2.67 -25.41
C ARG A 588 -0.36 2.77 -26.92
N THR A 589 -0.76 3.93 -27.43
CA THR A 589 -0.72 4.26 -28.86
C THR A 589 0.69 4.02 -29.37
N LYS A 590 0.91 2.89 -30.05
CA LYS A 590 2.10 2.65 -30.87
C LYS A 590 2.01 3.60 -32.06
N SER A 591 2.69 4.73 -31.99
CA SER A 591 2.89 5.60 -33.15
C SER A 591 3.80 4.88 -34.15
N HIS A 592 3.21 4.16 -35.08
CA HIS A 592 3.90 3.77 -36.31
C HIS A 592 4.28 5.04 -37.06
N LEU A 593 5.59 5.31 -37.14
CA LEU A 593 6.17 6.25 -38.08
C LEU A 593 5.87 5.76 -39.50
N ASN A 594 4.86 6.36 -40.14
CA ASN A 594 4.73 6.34 -41.59
C ASN A 594 4.96 7.76 -42.10
N PHE A 595 6.11 7.93 -42.77
CA PHE A 595 6.42 9.07 -43.61
C PHE A 595 5.42 9.15 -44.77
N GLY A 596 4.69 10.26 -44.87
CA GLY A 596 3.83 10.58 -46.00
C GLY A 596 3.68 12.09 -46.16
N LEU A 597 4.29 12.63 -47.21
CA LEU A 597 4.25 14.05 -47.59
C LEU A 597 2.84 14.53 -48.02
N SER A 598 2.60 15.83 -47.81
CA SER A 598 1.63 16.77 -48.44
C SER A 598 0.64 17.34 -47.41
N SER A 599 0.23 18.62 -47.39
CA SER A 599 0.57 19.85 -48.13
C SER A 599 0.03 21.07 -47.36
N ARG A 600 0.75 22.20 -47.40
CA ARG A 600 0.33 23.65 -47.35
C ARG A 600 -1.16 23.92 -46.99
N ARG A 601 -1.57 24.83 -46.08
CA ARG A 601 -1.23 26.24 -45.72
C ARG A 601 -2.36 26.72 -44.74
N PRO A 602 -2.44 27.98 -44.23
CA PRO A 602 -1.48 29.08 -44.17
C PRO A 602 -1.30 29.71 -42.77
N PHE A 603 -0.23 30.49 -42.62
CA PHE A 603 0.01 31.43 -41.53
C PHE A 603 -1.06 32.53 -41.49
N ARG A 604 -1.59 32.84 -40.29
CA ARG A 604 -2.35 34.06 -40.02
C ARG A 604 -1.63 34.89 -38.95
N ALA A 605 -1.38 36.14 -39.29
CA ALA A 605 -0.61 37.12 -38.54
C ALA A 605 -1.19 37.43 -37.15
N ARG A 606 -0.30 37.56 -36.15
CA ARG A 606 -0.59 38.13 -34.83
C ARG A 606 -0.90 39.63 -34.97
N ARG A 607 -2.04 40.06 -34.42
CA ARG A 607 -2.28 41.47 -34.05
C ARG A 607 -2.01 41.63 -32.54
N PRO A 608 -1.32 42.68 -32.09
CA PRO A 608 -1.20 42.98 -30.67
C PRO A 608 -2.50 43.66 -30.22
N PHE A 609 -3.14 43.14 -29.19
CA PHE A 609 -4.18 43.86 -28.46
C PHE A 609 -3.53 44.56 -27.27
N LEU A 610 -3.47 45.88 -27.35
CA LEU A 610 -3.25 46.77 -26.21
C LEU A 610 -4.41 46.59 -25.23
N ALA A 611 -4.11 46.08 -24.04
CA ALA A 611 -5.08 45.99 -22.95
C ALA A 611 -5.21 47.37 -22.28
N PHE A 612 -6.41 47.94 -22.36
CA PHE A 612 -6.84 49.04 -21.50
C PHE A 612 -6.94 48.52 -20.06
N SER A 613 -6.14 49.07 -19.16
CA SER A 613 -6.19 48.79 -17.73
C SER A 613 -7.38 49.52 -17.10
N PHE A 614 -8.49 48.82 -16.90
CA PHE A 614 -9.34 49.10 -15.74
C PHE A 614 -8.64 48.51 -14.51
N LEU A 615 -8.55 49.26 -13.40
CA LEU A 615 -8.10 48.71 -12.13
C LEU A 615 -9.12 47.66 -11.66
N ASP A 616 -8.89 46.41 -12.08
CA ASP A 616 -9.65 45.27 -11.61
C ASP A 616 -9.18 44.91 -10.19
N ASN A 617 -9.93 45.37 -9.19
CA ASN A 617 -9.68 45.14 -7.76
C ASN A 617 -10.07 43.72 -7.30
N ASN A 618 -10.42 42.79 -8.20
CA ASN A 618 -10.73 41.42 -7.80
C ASN A 618 -9.48 40.68 -7.27
N PRO A 619 -9.60 39.88 -6.18
CA PRO A 619 -8.51 39.06 -5.67
C PRO A 619 -7.98 38.06 -6.70
N LEU A 620 -6.72 37.65 -6.53
CA LEU A 620 -6.00 36.76 -7.45
C LEU A 620 -6.77 35.46 -7.73
N LEU A 621 -7.35 34.85 -6.70
CA LEU A 621 -8.13 33.62 -6.81
C LEU A 621 -9.36 33.79 -7.70
N VAL A 622 -10.09 34.91 -7.58
CA VAL A 622 -11.28 35.18 -8.39
C VAL A 622 -10.91 35.33 -9.86
N LYS A 623 -9.81 36.03 -10.15
CA LYS A 623 -9.27 36.17 -11.51
C LYS A 623 -8.91 34.81 -12.11
N ALA A 624 -8.17 33.98 -11.38
CA ALA A 624 -7.84 32.64 -11.86
C ALA A 624 -9.07 31.75 -12.03
N ALA A 625 -10.07 31.84 -11.15
CA ALA A 625 -11.32 31.09 -11.25
C ALA A 625 -12.08 31.43 -12.55
N ARG A 626 -12.15 32.72 -12.92
CA ARG A 626 -12.73 33.19 -14.19
C ARG A 626 -11.89 32.88 -15.42
N GLY A 627 -10.69 32.34 -15.23
CA GLY A 627 -9.73 32.09 -16.29
C GLY A 627 -9.07 33.39 -16.79
N ASP A 628 -9.04 34.46 -16.01
CA ASP A 628 -8.29 35.66 -16.36
C ASP A 628 -6.77 35.40 -16.29
N PRO A 629 -5.94 36.12 -17.07
CA PRO A 629 -4.49 36.05 -16.93
C PRO A 629 -4.03 36.48 -15.54
N VAL A 630 -3.15 35.70 -14.92
CA VAL A 630 -2.55 35.98 -13.61
C VAL A 630 -1.04 35.71 -13.66
N SER A 631 -0.25 36.35 -12.80
CA SER A 631 1.22 36.22 -12.80
C SER A 631 1.72 34.93 -12.13
N ARG A 632 0.92 34.34 -11.24
CA ARG A 632 1.20 33.09 -10.52
C ARG A 632 -0.10 32.34 -10.22
N PRO A 633 -0.07 31.03 -9.93
CA PRO A 633 -1.27 30.34 -9.46
C PRO A 633 -1.65 30.86 -8.05
N PRO A 634 -2.91 31.26 -7.82
CA PRO A 634 -3.41 31.46 -6.46
C PRO A 634 -3.50 30.12 -5.73
N ALA A 635 -3.26 30.14 -4.42
CA ALA A 635 -3.27 28.94 -3.59
C ALA A 635 -4.14 29.07 -2.33
N TRP A 636 -4.88 28.00 -2.03
CA TRP A 636 -5.57 27.80 -0.75
C TRP A 636 -5.66 26.29 -0.47
N MET A 637 -6.06 25.89 0.75
CA MET A 637 -6.20 24.47 1.10
C MET A 637 -7.59 24.15 1.62
N MET A 638 -8.19 23.06 1.12
CA MET A 638 -9.36 22.48 1.78
C MET A 638 -9.02 22.08 3.23
N ARG A 639 -9.92 22.35 4.18
CA ARG A 639 -9.68 22.17 5.63
C ARG A 639 -8.47 22.94 6.19
N GLN A 640 -8.14 24.09 5.59
CA GLN A 640 -7.07 25.00 6.08
C GLN A 640 -7.25 25.44 7.53
N ALA A 641 -8.48 25.60 8.01
CA ALA A 641 -8.74 25.78 9.45
C ALA A 641 -9.15 24.42 10.02
N GLY A 642 -8.22 23.74 10.70
CA GLY A 642 -8.45 22.36 11.09
C GLY A 642 -7.49 21.81 12.13
N ARG A 643 -7.72 20.55 12.51
CA ARG A 643 -7.06 19.85 13.62
C ARG A 643 -5.54 19.72 13.51
N TYR A 644 -4.94 20.01 12.35
CA TYR A 644 -3.49 20.07 12.20
C TYR A 644 -2.88 21.30 12.91
N MET A 645 -3.63 22.41 13.02
CA MET A 645 -3.18 23.62 13.69
C MET A 645 -3.33 23.52 15.20
N ALA A 646 -2.26 23.83 15.95
CA ALA A 646 -2.27 23.88 17.40
C ALA A 646 -3.27 24.91 17.93
N VAL A 647 -3.39 26.07 17.27
CA VAL A 647 -4.35 27.13 17.64
C VAL A 647 -5.80 26.69 17.48
N TYR A 648 -6.10 25.86 16.47
CA TYR A 648 -7.41 25.26 16.29
C TYR A 648 -7.72 24.27 17.41
N ARG A 649 -6.79 23.36 17.73
CA ARG A 649 -6.97 22.35 18.78
C ARG A 649 -7.23 22.99 20.14
N LYS A 650 -6.44 23.99 20.53
CA LYS A 650 -6.66 24.77 21.77
C LYS A 650 -8.03 25.44 21.84
N LEU A 651 -8.52 25.94 20.70
CA LEU A 651 -9.86 26.54 20.63
C LEU A 651 -10.95 25.46 20.73
N ALA A 652 -10.76 24.31 20.07
CA ALA A 652 -11.67 23.18 20.12
C ALA A 652 -11.75 22.54 21.51
N GLU A 653 -10.68 22.56 22.31
CA GLU A 653 -10.70 22.14 23.72
C GLU A 653 -11.59 23.05 24.58
N ARG A 654 -11.58 24.36 24.30
CA ARG A 654 -12.42 25.34 25.00
C ARG A 654 -13.88 25.31 24.57
N TYR A 655 -14.14 25.00 23.31
CA TYR A 655 -15.46 24.91 22.70
C TYR A 655 -15.61 23.53 22.03
N PRO A 656 -15.87 22.47 22.81
CA PRO A 656 -15.83 21.09 22.32
C PRO A 656 -16.91 20.81 21.26
N SER A 657 -18.08 21.43 21.40
CA SER A 657 -19.16 21.30 20.43
C SER A 657 -18.74 21.85 19.06
N PHE A 658 -18.80 21.00 18.03
CA PHE A 658 -18.55 21.45 16.67
C PHE A 658 -19.59 22.48 16.24
N ARG A 659 -20.88 22.22 16.56
CA ARG A 659 -21.98 23.12 16.22
C ARG A 659 -21.81 24.49 16.86
N GLU A 660 -21.40 24.56 18.12
CA GLU A 660 -21.09 25.84 18.77
C GLU A 660 -20.00 26.61 18.00
N ARG A 661 -18.93 25.93 17.57
CA ARG A 661 -17.85 26.55 16.78
C ARG A 661 -18.27 26.94 15.37
N SER A 662 -19.22 26.23 14.75
CA SER A 662 -19.67 26.46 13.37
C SER A 662 -20.96 27.30 13.26
N GLU A 663 -21.58 27.66 14.38
CA GLU A 663 -22.82 28.43 14.46
C GLU A 663 -22.69 29.71 15.33
N THR A 664 -21.50 29.96 15.90
CA THR A 664 -21.20 31.21 16.63
C THR A 664 -20.32 32.12 15.78
N THR A 665 -20.81 33.30 15.39
CA THR A 665 -20.13 34.25 14.49
C THR A 665 -18.66 34.51 14.89
N ASP A 666 -18.40 34.87 16.15
CA ASP A 666 -17.03 35.17 16.61
C ASP A 666 -16.09 33.96 16.49
N LEU A 667 -16.59 32.74 16.75
CA LEU A 667 -15.80 31.52 16.62
C LEU A 667 -15.55 31.17 15.15
N ILE A 668 -16.56 31.33 14.29
CA ILE A 668 -16.43 31.12 12.85
C ILE A 668 -15.36 32.04 12.27
N VAL A 669 -15.47 33.35 12.53
CA VAL A 669 -14.51 34.36 12.05
C VAL A 669 -13.13 34.04 12.57
N LYS A 670 -12.99 33.82 13.89
CA LYS A 670 -11.70 33.53 14.50
C LYS A 670 -11.05 32.29 13.93
N ILE A 671 -11.79 31.19 13.77
CA ILE A 671 -11.26 29.94 13.21
C ILE A 671 -10.89 30.12 11.74
N SER A 672 -11.72 30.79 10.94
CA SER A 672 -11.44 31.07 9.53
C SER A 672 -10.19 31.91 9.31
N LEU A 673 -9.90 32.86 10.20
CA LEU A 673 -8.72 33.72 10.09
C LEU A 673 -7.42 33.06 10.58
N GLN A 674 -7.45 31.94 11.31
CA GLN A 674 -6.23 31.25 11.75
C GLN A 674 -5.24 30.94 10.61
N PRO A 675 -5.64 30.25 9.52
CA PRO A 675 -4.74 30.03 8.38
C PRO A 675 -4.42 31.32 7.61
N TRP A 676 -5.31 32.33 7.65
CA TRP A 676 -5.05 33.64 7.06
C TRP A 676 -3.88 34.34 7.75
N GLU A 677 -3.92 34.40 9.07
CA GLU A 677 -2.89 34.99 9.92
C GLU A 677 -1.57 34.23 9.81
N ALA A 678 -1.63 32.90 9.83
CA ALA A 678 -0.43 32.05 9.82
C ALA A 678 0.25 31.99 8.45
N PHE A 679 -0.52 31.87 7.37
CA PHE A 679 0.03 31.48 6.07
C PHE A 679 -0.34 32.40 4.91
N ARG A 680 -1.23 33.38 5.08
CA ARG A 680 -1.69 34.31 4.02
C ARG A 680 -2.07 33.62 2.68
N PRO A 681 -2.95 32.60 2.67
CA PRO A 681 -3.48 32.00 1.44
C PRO A 681 -4.22 33.02 0.57
N ASP A 682 -4.30 32.78 -0.73
CA ASP A 682 -5.07 33.62 -1.67
C ASP A 682 -6.60 33.41 -1.56
N GLY A 683 -7.01 32.40 -0.79
CA GLY A 683 -8.39 32.08 -0.48
C GLY A 683 -8.60 31.79 1.01
N VAL A 684 -9.64 32.37 1.60
CA VAL A 684 -10.05 32.13 3.00
C VAL A 684 -11.47 31.59 2.99
N ILE A 685 -11.60 30.28 3.25
CA ILE A 685 -12.91 29.64 3.32
C ILE A 685 -13.54 29.85 4.71
N ILE A 686 -14.84 30.16 4.73
CA ILE A 686 -15.61 30.25 5.98
C ILE A 686 -15.60 28.90 6.71
N PHE A 687 -15.46 28.91 8.04
CA PHE A 687 -15.57 27.72 8.88
C PHE A 687 -17.05 27.42 9.14
N SER A 688 -17.58 26.41 8.48
CA SER A 688 -18.94 25.92 8.69
C SER A 688 -19.00 24.42 8.39
N ASP A 689 -20.19 23.83 8.34
CA ASP A 689 -20.45 22.48 7.82
C ASP A 689 -21.40 22.52 6.62
N ILE A 690 -21.35 21.50 5.75
CA ILE A 690 -22.30 21.40 4.63
C ILE A 690 -23.73 21.14 5.11
N LEU A 691 -23.91 20.63 6.34
CA LEU A 691 -25.19 20.31 6.97
C LEU A 691 -25.77 21.48 7.78
N THR A 692 -25.02 22.57 8.00
CA THR A 692 -25.50 23.79 8.69
C THR A 692 -26.89 24.25 8.24
N PRO A 693 -27.27 24.28 6.94
CA PRO A 693 -28.59 24.76 6.54
C PRO A 693 -29.74 23.79 6.83
N LEU A 694 -29.49 22.53 7.21
CA LEU A 694 -30.55 21.52 7.40
C LEU A 694 -31.69 21.99 8.34
N PRO A 695 -31.42 22.55 9.54
CA PRO A 695 -32.48 22.99 10.45
C PRO A 695 -33.26 24.19 9.91
N ALA A 696 -32.67 24.99 9.02
CA ALA A 696 -33.31 26.15 8.40
C ALA A 696 -34.40 25.77 7.38
N PHE A 697 -34.47 24.51 6.96
CA PHE A 697 -35.55 23.99 6.11
C PHE A 697 -36.24 22.75 6.70
N GLY A 698 -36.11 22.53 8.01
CA GLY A 698 -36.93 21.56 8.74
C GLY A 698 -36.29 20.20 9.01
N VAL A 699 -34.97 20.04 8.84
CA VAL A 699 -34.25 18.81 9.16
C VAL A 699 -33.26 19.04 10.32
N PRO A 700 -33.61 18.67 11.56
CA PRO A 700 -32.68 18.72 12.68
C PRO A 700 -31.53 17.72 12.50
N PHE A 701 -30.32 18.15 12.86
CA PHE A 701 -29.15 17.28 12.93
C PHE A 701 -28.30 17.64 14.14
N ASP A 702 -27.44 16.70 14.55
CA ASP A 702 -26.41 16.94 15.54
C ASP A 702 -25.08 16.31 15.07
N ILE A 703 -23.98 16.66 15.72
CA ILE A 703 -22.66 16.08 15.46
C ILE A 703 -22.17 15.42 16.74
N GLU A 704 -22.21 14.09 16.77
CA GLU A 704 -21.65 13.30 17.86
C GLU A 704 -20.15 13.06 17.63
N GLU A 705 -19.35 13.06 18.71
CA GLU A 705 -17.87 12.96 18.63
C GLU A 705 -17.37 11.72 17.86
N ILE A 706 -18.03 10.57 18.06
CA ILE A 706 -17.59 9.28 17.49
C ILE A 706 -18.30 8.98 16.18
N ARG A 707 -19.62 9.22 16.11
CA ARG A 707 -20.46 8.86 14.95
C ARG A 707 -20.47 9.93 13.86
N GLY A 708 -20.03 11.15 14.17
CA GLY A 708 -20.12 12.27 13.25
C GLY A 708 -21.56 12.81 13.15
N PRO A 709 -21.97 13.33 11.98
CA PRO A 709 -23.33 13.85 11.81
C PRO A 709 -24.40 12.78 12.00
N VAL A 710 -25.42 13.10 12.78
CA VAL A 710 -26.59 12.27 13.06
C VAL A 710 -27.85 13.05 12.73
N ILE A 711 -28.70 12.47 11.87
CA ILE A 711 -30.02 13.00 11.54
C ILE A 711 -31.05 12.10 12.21
N GLN A 712 -31.76 12.65 13.19
CA GLN A 712 -32.65 11.89 14.07
C GLN A 712 -33.86 11.31 13.33
N SER A 713 -34.35 12.04 12.33
CA SER A 713 -35.54 11.66 11.54
C SER A 713 -35.20 11.57 10.04
N PRO A 714 -34.58 10.47 9.58
CA PRO A 714 -34.24 10.30 8.18
C PRO A 714 -35.47 10.33 7.26
N ILE A 715 -35.41 11.06 6.14
CA ILE A 715 -36.53 11.18 5.21
C ILE A 715 -36.47 10.05 4.17
N ARG A 716 -37.42 9.11 4.25
CA ARG A 716 -37.49 7.91 3.37
C ARG A 716 -38.87 7.67 2.75
N SER A 717 -39.83 8.53 3.02
CA SER A 717 -41.24 8.40 2.60
C SER A 717 -41.85 9.76 2.27
N GLU A 718 -43.03 9.78 1.64
CA GLU A 718 -43.77 11.01 1.38
C GLU A 718 -44.13 11.77 2.67
N GLU A 719 -44.45 11.05 3.76
CA GLU A 719 -44.73 11.67 5.05
C GLU A 719 -43.53 12.46 5.57
N GLY A 720 -42.32 11.92 5.42
CA GLY A 720 -41.09 12.59 5.84
C GLY A 720 -40.83 13.89 5.08
N LEU A 721 -41.33 14.03 3.85
CA LEU A 721 -41.19 15.27 3.07
C LEU A 721 -42.01 16.43 3.66
N LYS A 722 -43.07 16.15 4.42
CA LYS A 722 -43.92 17.19 5.02
C LYS A 722 -43.22 18.02 6.09
N ALA A 723 -42.10 17.53 6.63
CA ALA A 723 -41.26 18.28 7.55
C ALA A 723 -40.49 19.42 6.86
N LEU A 724 -40.33 19.36 5.53
CA LEU A 724 -39.57 20.33 4.77
C LEU A 724 -40.37 21.62 4.53
N HIS A 725 -39.71 22.76 4.69
CA HIS A 725 -40.26 24.08 4.40
C HIS A 725 -39.22 24.94 3.68
N PRO A 726 -39.60 26.03 2.99
CA PRO A 726 -38.62 26.94 2.38
C PRO A 726 -37.54 27.36 3.37
N ILE A 727 -36.30 27.53 2.88
CA ILE A 727 -35.18 27.84 3.75
C ILE A 727 -35.38 29.20 4.43
N ASP A 728 -35.28 29.19 5.75
CA ASP A 728 -35.36 30.36 6.61
C ASP A 728 -33.95 30.93 6.79
N LEU A 729 -33.60 31.92 5.95
CA LEU A 729 -32.25 32.50 5.93
C LEU A 729 -31.91 33.29 7.20
N GLU A 730 -32.91 33.78 7.95
CA GLU A 730 -32.67 34.49 9.22
C GLU A 730 -32.01 33.57 10.24
N LYS A 731 -32.34 32.27 10.23
CA LYS A 731 -31.66 31.25 11.05
C LYS A 731 -30.19 31.03 10.67
N LEU A 732 -29.73 31.59 9.56
CA LEU A 732 -28.37 31.48 9.04
C LEU A 732 -27.65 32.84 9.03
N ASP A 733 -28.19 33.86 9.71
CA ASP A 733 -27.60 35.20 9.79
C ASP A 733 -26.17 35.20 10.33
N PHE A 734 -25.83 34.27 11.22
CA PHE A 734 -24.46 34.11 11.73
C PHE A 734 -23.45 33.78 10.61
N VAL A 735 -23.88 33.08 9.54
CA VAL A 735 -23.06 32.81 8.35
C VAL A 735 -22.86 34.08 7.55
N GLY A 736 -23.95 34.81 7.31
CA GLY A 736 -23.91 36.08 6.57
C GLY A 736 -23.02 37.11 7.26
N GLU A 737 -23.17 37.27 8.57
CA GLU A 737 -22.35 38.20 9.34
C GLU A 737 -20.88 37.78 9.37
N SER A 738 -20.59 36.48 9.54
CA SER A 738 -19.23 35.97 9.47
C SER A 738 -18.58 36.28 8.10
N LEU A 739 -19.31 36.12 7.00
CA LEU A 739 -18.80 36.44 5.65
C LEU A 739 -18.50 37.94 5.48
N ARG A 740 -19.34 38.83 6.03
CA ARG A 740 -19.10 40.28 5.99
C ARG A 740 -17.84 40.66 6.76
N ILE A 741 -17.68 40.11 7.98
CA ILE A 741 -16.50 40.36 8.80
C ILE A 741 -15.24 39.80 8.11
N LEU A 742 -15.28 38.55 7.64
CA LEU A 742 -14.15 37.95 6.91
C LEU A 742 -13.78 38.78 5.68
N ARG A 743 -14.77 39.31 4.95
CA ARG A 743 -14.55 40.16 3.79
C ARG A 743 -13.84 41.47 4.14
N GLN A 744 -14.16 42.06 5.29
CA GLN A 744 -13.47 43.25 5.80
C GLN A 744 -12.03 42.92 6.24
N GLU A 745 -11.84 41.83 6.98
CA GLU A 745 -10.57 41.42 7.57
C GLU A 745 -9.50 41.03 6.54
N VAL A 746 -9.89 40.28 5.49
CA VAL A 746 -8.93 39.91 4.42
C VAL A 746 -8.74 41.04 3.40
N GLY A 747 -9.71 41.96 3.31
CA GLY A 747 -9.72 43.05 2.35
C GLY A 747 -9.54 42.57 0.90
N GLY A 748 -8.76 43.32 0.11
CA GLY A 748 -8.44 42.95 -1.27
C GLY A 748 -7.33 41.91 -1.43
N HIS A 749 -6.79 41.37 -0.33
CA HIS A 749 -5.58 40.52 -0.37
C HIS A 749 -5.88 39.04 -0.61
N ALA A 750 -7.08 38.56 -0.27
CA ALA A 750 -7.52 37.20 -0.50
C ALA A 750 -9.00 37.13 -0.83
N ALA A 751 -9.42 36.07 -1.53
CA ALA A 751 -10.82 35.79 -1.77
C ALA A 751 -11.45 35.09 -0.56
N VAL A 752 -12.49 35.67 0.03
CA VAL A 752 -13.40 34.95 0.94
C VAL A 752 -14.21 33.92 0.14
N LEU A 753 -14.14 32.65 0.54
CA LEU A 753 -14.81 31.53 -0.11
C LEU A 753 -15.99 31.09 0.76
N GLY A 754 -17.19 31.07 0.18
CA GLY A 754 -18.34 30.36 0.73
C GLY A 754 -18.38 28.93 0.20
N PHE A 755 -19.22 28.09 0.81
CA PHE A 755 -19.40 26.74 0.31
C PHE A 755 -20.74 26.15 0.72
N VAL A 756 -21.15 25.10 0.00
CA VAL A 756 -22.36 24.32 0.24
C VAL A 756 -22.13 22.84 -0.12
N GLY A 757 -22.96 21.94 0.40
CA GLY A 757 -23.04 20.58 -0.13
C GLY A 757 -23.95 20.51 -1.35
N ALA A 758 -23.65 19.65 -2.32
CA ALA A 758 -24.54 19.40 -3.46
C ALA A 758 -25.83 18.67 -3.02
N PRO A 759 -26.97 18.87 -3.71
CA PRO A 759 -28.25 18.23 -3.36
C PRO A 759 -28.16 16.72 -3.16
N TRP A 760 -27.43 16.01 -4.02
CA TRP A 760 -27.22 14.56 -3.88
C TRP A 760 -26.51 14.19 -2.56
N THR A 761 -25.40 14.85 -2.25
CA THR A 761 -24.63 14.61 -1.03
C THR A 761 -25.47 14.93 0.21
N ILE A 762 -26.20 16.06 0.22
CA ILE A 762 -27.07 16.44 1.34
C ILE A 762 -28.24 15.46 1.50
N ALA A 763 -28.92 15.09 0.40
CA ALA A 763 -29.98 14.10 0.42
C ALA A 763 -29.49 12.75 0.99
N THR A 764 -28.26 12.37 0.68
CA THR A 764 -27.69 11.12 1.20
C THR A 764 -27.54 11.15 2.71
N TYR A 765 -27.05 12.25 3.31
CA TYR A 765 -27.03 12.38 4.76
C TYR A 765 -28.45 12.24 5.33
N ILE A 766 -29.42 12.97 4.77
CA ILE A 766 -30.82 12.98 5.21
C ILE A 766 -31.43 11.57 5.14
N VAL A 767 -31.21 10.85 4.05
CA VAL A 767 -31.80 9.52 3.82
C VAL A 767 -31.11 8.45 4.66
N GLU A 768 -29.79 8.49 4.76
CA GLU A 768 -29.01 7.48 5.48
C GLU A 768 -29.06 7.71 6.99
N GLY A 769 -29.30 8.95 7.43
CA GLY A 769 -29.32 9.36 8.83
C GLY A 769 -27.96 9.80 9.37
N GLY A 770 -26.94 9.91 8.51
CA GLY A 770 -25.57 10.24 8.91
C GLY A 770 -24.53 9.82 7.86
N THR A 771 -23.29 9.67 8.30
CA THR A 771 -22.18 9.23 7.44
C THR A 771 -22.38 7.78 6.98
N THR A 772 -22.20 7.50 5.68
CA THR A 772 -22.27 6.15 5.12
C THR A 772 -21.10 5.86 4.17
N ARG A 773 -20.76 4.58 4.01
CA ARG A 773 -19.78 4.08 3.04
C ARG A 773 -20.42 3.21 1.95
N THR A 774 -21.65 2.75 2.16
CA THR A 774 -22.33 1.81 1.23
C THR A 774 -23.44 2.49 0.43
N TYR A 775 -23.99 3.61 0.94
CA TYR A 775 -25.03 4.40 0.26
C TYR A 775 -26.28 3.58 -0.07
N THR A 776 -26.50 2.50 0.68
CA THR A 776 -27.45 1.45 0.33
C THR A 776 -28.88 1.98 0.33
N THR A 777 -29.26 2.79 1.32
CA THR A 777 -30.63 3.28 1.47
C THR A 777 -30.99 4.23 0.35
N ILE A 778 -30.17 5.26 0.11
CA ILE A 778 -30.48 6.25 -0.93
C ILE A 778 -30.42 5.65 -2.33
N LYS A 779 -29.45 4.77 -2.62
CA LYS A 779 -29.36 4.11 -3.93
C LYS A 779 -30.51 3.15 -4.15
N THR A 780 -31.02 2.51 -3.11
CA THR A 780 -32.24 1.70 -3.20
C THR A 780 -33.44 2.58 -3.52
N MET A 781 -33.57 3.74 -2.86
CA MET A 781 -34.63 4.71 -3.13
C MET A 781 -34.64 5.24 -4.56
N CYS A 782 -33.50 5.30 -5.26
CA CYS A 782 -33.46 5.60 -6.69
C CYS A 782 -34.36 4.68 -7.53
N HIS A 783 -34.64 3.46 -7.05
CA HIS A 783 -35.47 2.46 -7.72
C HIS A 783 -36.82 2.27 -7.01
N THR A 784 -36.84 2.24 -5.68
CA THR A 784 -38.03 1.90 -4.89
C THR A 784 -38.92 3.10 -4.59
N ALA A 785 -38.35 4.29 -4.46
CA ALA A 785 -39.07 5.51 -4.13
C ALA A 785 -38.55 6.73 -4.93
N PRO A 786 -38.46 6.65 -6.28
CA PRO A 786 -37.85 7.69 -7.09
C PRO A 786 -38.60 9.03 -7.02
N HIS A 787 -39.92 9.02 -6.77
CA HIS A 787 -40.71 10.24 -6.61
C HIS A 787 -40.34 10.98 -5.32
N VAL A 788 -40.24 10.28 -4.18
CA VAL A 788 -39.80 10.85 -2.90
C VAL A 788 -38.42 11.48 -3.05
N LEU A 789 -37.48 10.74 -3.64
CA LEU A 789 -36.10 11.21 -3.81
C LEU A 789 -36.01 12.43 -4.75
N ARG A 790 -36.79 12.47 -5.84
CA ARG A 790 -36.85 13.64 -6.72
C ARG A 790 -37.41 14.87 -6.01
N SER A 791 -38.46 14.70 -5.20
CA SER A 791 -39.04 15.78 -4.40
C SER A 791 -38.06 16.32 -3.37
N LEU A 792 -37.33 15.43 -2.67
CA LEU A 792 -36.27 15.83 -1.75
C LEU A 792 -35.15 16.59 -2.46
N LEU A 793 -34.62 16.06 -3.56
CA LEU A 793 -33.55 16.71 -4.32
C LEU A 793 -33.97 18.07 -4.88
N SER A 794 -35.19 18.19 -5.43
CA SER A 794 -35.71 19.47 -5.93
C SER A 794 -35.89 20.51 -4.82
N HIS A 795 -36.35 20.08 -3.64
CA HIS A 795 -36.42 20.96 -2.48
C HIS A 795 -35.04 21.45 -2.05
N LEU A 796 -34.07 20.53 -1.93
CA LEU A 796 -32.69 20.85 -1.58
C LEU A 796 -32.04 21.79 -2.59
N THR A 797 -32.27 21.60 -3.89
CA THR A 797 -31.78 22.49 -4.95
C THR A 797 -32.19 23.93 -4.69
N ARG A 798 -33.49 24.19 -4.48
CA ARG A 798 -33.99 25.56 -4.24
C ARG A 798 -33.40 26.15 -2.97
N ALA A 799 -33.42 25.40 -1.87
CA ALA A 799 -32.88 25.83 -0.59
C ALA A 799 -31.37 26.16 -0.68
N ILE A 800 -30.60 25.32 -1.38
CA ILE A 800 -29.16 25.51 -1.57
C ILE A 800 -28.89 26.70 -2.52
N SER A 801 -29.66 26.88 -3.59
CA SER A 801 -29.55 28.05 -4.47
C SER A 801 -29.74 29.35 -3.69
N ASP A 802 -30.82 29.47 -2.92
CA ASP A 802 -31.10 30.65 -2.10
C ASP A 802 -30.00 30.90 -1.06
N TYR A 803 -29.48 29.83 -0.46
CA TYR A 803 -28.36 29.92 0.49
C TYR A 803 -27.05 30.35 -0.17
N ILE A 804 -26.76 29.89 -1.39
CA ILE A 804 -25.60 30.36 -2.15
C ILE A 804 -25.71 31.86 -2.43
N ILE A 805 -26.87 32.31 -2.92
CA ILE A 805 -27.13 33.73 -3.21
C ILE A 805 -26.93 34.56 -1.94
N PHE A 806 -27.48 34.11 -0.81
CA PHE A 806 -27.31 34.74 0.49
C PHE A 806 -25.83 34.86 0.91
N GLN A 807 -25.03 33.81 0.74
CA GLN A 807 -23.59 33.86 1.04
C GLN A 807 -22.86 34.87 0.14
N VAL A 808 -23.21 34.94 -1.14
CA VAL A 808 -22.62 35.89 -2.09
C VAL A 808 -22.97 37.33 -1.72
N GLU A 809 -24.25 37.62 -1.46
CA GLU A 809 -24.73 38.93 -1.01
C GLU A 809 -24.10 39.35 0.32
N SER A 810 -23.74 38.38 1.16
CA SER A 810 -23.06 38.59 2.44
C SER A 810 -21.53 38.72 2.33
N GLY A 811 -20.95 38.59 1.14
CA GLY A 811 -19.53 38.92 0.91
C GLY A 811 -18.64 37.78 0.43
N ALA A 812 -19.18 36.59 0.17
CA ALA A 812 -18.42 35.53 -0.49
C ALA A 812 -18.03 35.94 -1.93
N HIS A 813 -16.74 35.82 -2.28
CA HIS A 813 -16.25 36.11 -3.62
C HIS A 813 -16.46 34.95 -4.59
N CYS A 814 -16.43 33.72 -4.06
CA CYS A 814 -16.47 32.48 -4.81
C CYS A 814 -17.14 31.41 -3.93
N ILE A 815 -17.85 30.49 -4.56
CA ILE A 815 -18.62 29.45 -3.87
C ILE A 815 -18.13 28.08 -4.33
N GLN A 816 -17.79 27.21 -3.38
CA GLN A 816 -17.51 25.81 -3.67
C GLN A 816 -18.70 24.91 -3.35
N ILE A 817 -19.17 24.16 -4.34
CA ILE A 817 -20.20 23.13 -4.23
C ILE A 817 -19.49 21.79 -4.04
N PHE A 818 -19.67 21.19 -2.86
CA PHE A 818 -19.12 19.89 -2.51
C PHE A 818 -20.13 18.78 -2.83
N ASP A 819 -19.93 18.07 -3.94
CA ASP A 819 -20.61 16.79 -4.19
C ASP A 819 -19.70 15.63 -3.77
N SER A 820 -19.34 15.62 -2.49
CA SER A 820 -18.34 14.70 -1.91
C SER A 820 -18.67 13.23 -2.15
N TRP A 821 -19.96 12.89 -2.31
CA TRP A 821 -20.43 11.53 -2.57
C TRP A 821 -20.94 11.33 -4.00
N GLY A 822 -20.80 12.32 -4.88
CA GLY A 822 -21.14 12.22 -6.29
C GLY A 822 -20.29 11.17 -7.03
N GLY A 823 -19.00 11.07 -6.70
CA GLY A 823 -18.09 10.07 -7.29
C GLY A 823 -18.41 8.62 -6.90
N GLN A 824 -19.34 8.42 -5.97
CA GLN A 824 -19.83 7.09 -5.57
C GLN A 824 -21.00 6.62 -6.43
N LEU A 825 -21.50 7.46 -7.34
CA LEU A 825 -22.52 7.09 -8.31
C LEU A 825 -21.90 6.59 -9.62
N PRO A 826 -22.43 5.50 -10.22
CA PRO A 826 -22.17 5.21 -11.62
C PRO A 826 -22.52 6.42 -12.50
N PRO A 827 -21.81 6.68 -13.62
CA PRO A 827 -22.02 7.89 -14.42
C PRO A 827 -23.47 8.14 -14.82
N TYR A 828 -24.21 7.10 -15.24
CA TYR A 828 -25.63 7.24 -15.61
C TYR A 828 -26.54 7.62 -14.43
N MET A 829 -26.19 7.21 -13.21
CA MET A 829 -26.92 7.61 -12.01
C MET A 829 -26.56 9.03 -11.61
N TRP A 830 -25.29 9.43 -11.71
CA TRP A 830 -24.86 10.79 -11.44
C TRP A 830 -25.58 11.78 -12.37
N GLU A 831 -25.70 11.45 -13.66
CA GLU A 831 -26.46 12.25 -14.63
C GLU A 831 -27.95 12.37 -14.32
N ARG A 832 -28.52 11.40 -13.61
CA ARG A 832 -29.94 11.38 -13.29
C ARG A 832 -30.26 12.00 -11.93
N TRP A 833 -29.38 11.83 -10.96
CA TRP A 833 -29.66 12.07 -9.54
C TRP A 833 -28.79 13.16 -8.90
N SER A 834 -27.73 13.61 -9.56
CA SER A 834 -26.90 14.72 -9.06
C SER A 834 -26.80 15.86 -10.09
N ARG A 835 -26.34 15.56 -11.31
CA ARG A 835 -26.07 16.54 -12.37
C ARG A 835 -27.19 17.57 -12.60
N PRO A 836 -28.47 17.18 -12.80
CA PRO A 836 -29.51 18.15 -13.18
C PRO A 836 -29.74 19.19 -12.09
N TYR A 837 -29.59 18.79 -10.83
CA TYR A 837 -29.78 19.64 -9.67
C TYR A 837 -28.60 20.61 -9.48
N ILE A 838 -27.38 20.19 -9.85
CA ILE A 838 -26.21 21.07 -9.90
C ILE A 838 -26.38 22.09 -11.04
N GLU A 839 -26.82 21.66 -12.23
CA GLU A 839 -27.09 22.55 -13.37
C GLU A 839 -28.15 23.60 -13.03
N GLU A 840 -29.22 23.20 -12.31
CA GLU A 840 -30.26 24.12 -11.84
C GLU A 840 -29.70 25.15 -10.84
N ILE A 841 -28.93 24.72 -9.84
CA ILE A 841 -28.22 25.63 -8.91
C ILE A 841 -27.35 26.63 -9.68
N VAL A 842 -26.52 26.13 -10.61
CA VAL A 842 -25.62 26.98 -11.39
C VAL A 842 -26.42 28.01 -12.19
N SER A 843 -27.49 27.59 -12.86
CA SER A 843 -28.33 28.48 -13.64
C SER A 843 -28.98 29.56 -12.77
N GLU A 844 -29.57 29.20 -11.63
CA GLU A 844 -30.23 30.14 -10.73
C GLU A 844 -29.25 31.16 -10.13
N VAL A 845 -28.10 30.67 -9.66
CA VAL A 845 -27.06 31.53 -9.08
C VAL A 845 -26.44 32.43 -10.14
N LYS A 846 -26.15 31.94 -11.35
CA LYS A 846 -25.61 32.78 -12.43
C LYS A 846 -26.60 33.83 -12.92
N ASN A 847 -27.91 33.57 -12.83
CA ASN A 847 -28.93 34.56 -13.16
C ASN A 847 -28.94 35.73 -12.16
N LYS A 848 -28.76 35.47 -10.86
CA LYS A 848 -28.74 36.55 -9.83
C LYS A 848 -27.35 37.14 -9.58
N CYS A 849 -26.31 36.31 -9.63
CA CYS A 849 -24.93 36.63 -9.29
C CYS A 849 -23.97 36.22 -10.43
N PRO A 850 -24.09 36.81 -11.65
CA PRO A 850 -23.40 36.34 -12.86
C PRO A 850 -21.88 36.35 -12.75
N GLN A 851 -21.33 37.26 -11.93
CA GLN A 851 -19.90 37.46 -11.79
C GLN A 851 -19.24 36.53 -10.76
N THR A 852 -20.02 35.80 -9.96
CA THR A 852 -19.48 34.94 -8.90
C THR A 852 -19.01 33.61 -9.48
N PRO A 853 -17.73 33.21 -9.32
CA PRO A 853 -17.26 31.90 -9.75
C PRO A 853 -17.81 30.79 -8.86
N LEU A 854 -18.27 29.72 -9.49
CA LEU A 854 -18.73 28.49 -8.86
C LEU A 854 -17.71 27.37 -9.11
N VAL A 855 -17.27 26.72 -8.03
CA VAL A 855 -16.38 25.56 -8.07
C VAL A 855 -17.19 24.31 -7.80
N LEU A 856 -17.14 23.30 -8.68
CA LEU A 856 -17.65 21.97 -8.37
C LEU A 856 -16.51 21.06 -7.96
N TYR A 857 -16.55 20.57 -6.72
CA TYR A 857 -15.64 19.54 -6.24
C TYR A 857 -16.38 18.23 -6.01
N ILE A 858 -15.90 17.17 -6.66
CA ILE A 858 -16.36 15.80 -6.49
C ILE A 858 -15.15 14.95 -6.11
N ASN A 859 -15.23 14.21 -5.00
CA ASN A 859 -14.18 13.25 -4.64
C ASN A 859 -14.35 11.94 -5.43
N GLY A 860 -13.27 11.40 -6.00
CA GLY A 860 -13.30 10.23 -6.87
C GLY A 860 -13.84 10.52 -8.27
N ASN A 861 -13.51 11.68 -8.83
CA ASN A 861 -14.16 12.22 -10.03
C ASN A 861 -13.54 11.80 -11.36
N GLY A 862 -12.48 11.00 -11.34
CA GLY A 862 -11.78 10.56 -12.54
C GLY A 862 -12.68 9.91 -13.60
N GLY A 863 -13.78 9.25 -13.19
CA GLY A 863 -14.77 8.67 -14.11
C GLY A 863 -15.84 9.64 -14.64
N LEU A 864 -15.89 10.88 -14.16
CA LEU A 864 -16.94 11.87 -14.44
C LEU A 864 -16.44 13.14 -15.13
N LEU A 865 -15.12 13.36 -15.27
CA LEU A 865 -14.52 14.63 -15.71
C LEU A 865 -15.22 15.28 -16.92
N GLU A 866 -15.38 14.55 -18.02
CA GLU A 866 -16.00 15.11 -19.24
C GLU A 866 -17.44 15.57 -19.02
N ARG A 867 -18.15 14.93 -18.08
CA ARG A 867 -19.53 15.26 -17.72
C ARG A 867 -19.61 16.48 -16.81
N LEU A 868 -18.59 16.71 -15.98
CA LEU A 868 -18.51 17.89 -15.10
C LEU A 868 -18.46 19.19 -15.89
N LYS A 869 -17.78 19.19 -17.05
CA LYS A 869 -17.75 20.35 -17.95
C LYS A 869 -19.16 20.80 -18.37
N GLY A 870 -20.10 19.86 -18.47
CA GLY A 870 -21.46 20.12 -18.88
C GLY A 870 -22.34 20.81 -17.83
N THR A 871 -21.88 20.99 -16.59
CA THR A 871 -22.72 21.54 -15.52
C THR A 871 -22.80 23.07 -15.50
N GLY A 872 -21.95 23.76 -16.28
CA GLY A 872 -21.90 25.22 -16.36
C GLY A 872 -21.10 25.91 -15.24
N VAL A 873 -20.40 25.16 -14.38
CA VAL A 873 -19.50 25.73 -13.36
C VAL A 873 -18.24 26.33 -13.98
N ASP A 874 -17.65 27.31 -13.30
CA ASP A 874 -16.46 28.01 -13.78
C ASP A 874 -15.17 27.22 -13.49
N VAL A 875 -15.15 26.47 -12.38
CA VAL A 875 -13.98 25.72 -11.92
C VAL A 875 -14.36 24.28 -11.57
N ILE A 876 -13.54 23.32 -11.99
CA ILE A 876 -13.64 21.92 -11.58
C ILE A 876 -12.52 21.59 -10.60
N GLY A 877 -12.88 21.18 -9.39
CA GLY A 877 -11.94 20.66 -8.40
C GLY A 877 -11.54 19.23 -8.74
N LEU A 878 -10.26 18.98 -8.96
CA LEU A 878 -9.69 17.66 -9.21
C LEU A 878 -9.19 17.05 -7.91
N ASP A 879 -9.51 15.77 -7.67
CA ASP A 879 -8.84 15.00 -6.61
C ASP A 879 -7.47 14.50 -7.09
N TRP A 880 -6.65 14.01 -6.16
CA TRP A 880 -5.26 13.63 -6.43
C TRP A 880 -5.10 12.33 -7.22
N THR A 881 -6.18 11.57 -7.44
CA THR A 881 -6.15 10.32 -8.22
C THR A 881 -6.16 10.57 -9.73
N VAL A 882 -6.46 11.80 -10.15
CA VAL A 882 -6.40 12.27 -11.53
C VAL A 882 -5.06 12.97 -11.73
N ASP A 883 -4.23 12.57 -12.70
CA ASP A 883 -3.06 13.40 -13.03
C ASP A 883 -3.51 14.77 -13.58
N MET A 884 -2.85 15.86 -13.15
CA MET A 884 -3.24 17.21 -13.54
C MET A 884 -3.23 17.42 -15.07
N GLU A 885 -2.27 16.84 -15.78
CA GLU A 885 -2.19 16.93 -17.24
C GLU A 885 -3.35 16.19 -17.91
N ASP A 886 -3.67 14.98 -17.42
CA ASP A 886 -4.83 14.21 -17.88
C ASP A 886 -6.14 14.96 -17.61
N GLY A 887 -6.28 15.54 -16.41
CA GLY A 887 -7.42 16.37 -16.05
C GLY A 887 -7.60 17.54 -17.01
N ARG A 888 -6.53 18.29 -17.26
CA ARG A 888 -6.51 19.39 -18.23
C ARG A 888 -6.84 18.96 -19.65
N LYS A 889 -6.28 17.84 -20.09
CA LYS A 889 -6.52 17.31 -21.44
C LYS A 889 -7.99 16.92 -21.64
N ARG A 890 -8.61 16.28 -20.65
CA ARG A 890 -10.00 15.79 -20.71
C ARG A 890 -11.03 16.90 -20.56
N LEU A 891 -10.77 17.89 -19.70
CA LEU A 891 -11.65 19.05 -19.50
C LEU A 891 -11.49 20.12 -20.59
N GLY A 892 -10.28 20.20 -21.17
CA GLY A 892 -9.87 21.28 -22.05
C GLY A 892 -9.38 22.52 -21.29
N ARG A 893 -8.75 23.44 -22.00
CA ARG A 893 -8.11 24.65 -21.42
C ARG A 893 -9.07 25.82 -21.16
N GLU A 894 -10.32 25.69 -21.60
CA GLU A 894 -11.36 26.72 -21.47
C GLU A 894 -11.91 26.82 -20.03
N ILE A 895 -11.94 25.70 -19.31
CA ILE A 895 -12.47 25.63 -17.95
C ILE A 895 -11.33 25.65 -16.93
N SER A 896 -11.53 26.40 -15.85
CA SER A 896 -10.55 26.48 -14.78
C SER A 896 -10.54 25.18 -13.96
N VAL A 897 -9.41 24.83 -13.39
CA VAL A 897 -9.28 23.67 -12.48
C VAL A 897 -8.71 24.10 -11.14
N GLN A 898 -9.11 23.39 -10.09
CA GLN A 898 -8.58 23.55 -8.74
C GLN A 898 -7.95 22.24 -8.28
N GLY A 899 -6.82 22.32 -7.57
CA GLY A 899 -6.11 21.15 -7.04
C GLY A 899 -4.71 20.98 -7.64
N ASN A 900 -4.10 19.79 -7.58
CA ASN A 900 -4.65 18.60 -6.94
C ASN A 900 -3.60 17.78 -6.20
N VAL A 901 -2.67 18.47 -5.53
CA VAL A 901 -1.61 17.85 -4.71
C VAL A 901 -2.24 16.89 -3.70
N ASP A 902 -1.71 15.66 -3.59
CA ASP A 902 -2.16 14.70 -2.58
C ASP A 902 -1.93 15.29 -1.17
N PRO A 903 -2.95 15.37 -0.30
CA PRO A 903 -2.76 15.82 1.08
C PRO A 903 -1.66 15.07 1.84
N ALA A 904 -1.40 13.80 1.50
CA ALA A 904 -0.33 13.01 2.10
C ALA A 904 1.07 13.54 1.78
N CYS A 905 1.24 14.30 0.68
CA CYS A 905 2.52 14.92 0.33
C CYS A 905 2.97 15.97 1.36
N LEU A 906 2.05 16.52 2.19
CA LEU A 906 2.41 17.43 3.27
C LEU A 906 3.16 16.74 4.43
N PHE A 907 3.31 15.41 4.40
CA PHE A 907 4.16 14.66 5.34
C PHE A 907 5.53 14.32 4.75
N SER A 908 5.77 14.65 3.48
CA SER A 908 7.06 14.43 2.82
C SER A 908 8.09 15.47 3.27
N PRO A 909 9.40 15.21 3.11
CA PRO A 909 10.43 16.23 3.24
C PRO A 909 10.13 17.45 2.33
N LEU A 910 10.41 18.66 2.83
CA LEU A 910 10.08 19.91 2.14
C LEU A 910 10.52 19.98 0.65
N PRO A 911 11.72 19.47 0.25
CA PRO A 911 12.10 19.45 -1.16
C PRO A 911 11.16 18.62 -2.04
N ALA A 912 10.71 17.45 -1.56
CA ALA A 912 9.77 16.61 -2.29
C ALA A 912 8.38 17.25 -2.40
N LEU A 913 7.97 18.01 -1.38
CA LEU A 913 6.75 18.82 -1.43
C LEU A 913 6.89 19.96 -2.47
N THR A 914 8.04 20.63 -2.55
CA THR A 914 8.32 21.62 -3.60
C THR A 914 8.19 21.02 -5.00
N GLU A 915 8.84 19.87 -5.23
CA GLU A 915 8.81 19.18 -6.52
C GLU A 915 7.38 18.83 -6.93
N GLU A 916 6.56 18.32 -6.00
CA GLU A 916 5.17 17.98 -6.30
C GLU A 916 4.32 19.22 -6.61
N ILE A 917 4.50 20.32 -5.88
CA ILE A 917 3.80 21.59 -6.16
C ILE A 917 4.20 22.11 -7.55
N GLN A 918 5.49 22.14 -7.87
CA GLN A 918 6.00 22.58 -9.17
C GLN A 918 5.49 21.69 -10.31
N ARG A 919 5.45 20.37 -10.10
CA ARG A 919 4.89 19.41 -11.05
C ARG A 919 3.41 19.68 -11.30
N VAL A 920 2.59 19.83 -10.26
CA VAL A 920 1.16 20.10 -10.41
C VAL A 920 0.92 21.43 -11.13
N VAL A 921 1.61 22.50 -10.74
CA VAL A 921 1.46 23.83 -11.37
C VAL A 921 1.89 23.82 -12.84
N SER A 922 3.04 23.20 -13.16
CA SER A 922 3.50 23.12 -14.55
C SER A 922 2.52 22.35 -15.44
N ARG A 923 1.99 21.23 -14.95
CA ARG A 923 1.00 20.41 -15.68
C ARG A 923 -0.38 21.07 -15.79
N ALA A 924 -0.74 21.91 -14.83
CA ALA A 924 -1.98 22.69 -14.89
C ALA A 924 -1.93 23.80 -15.95
N GLY A 925 -0.73 24.29 -16.28
CA GLY A 925 -0.51 25.38 -17.23
C GLY A 925 -0.79 26.78 -16.66
N GLN A 926 -0.47 27.80 -17.46
CA GLN A 926 -0.36 29.20 -17.00
C GLN A 926 -1.69 29.94 -16.78
N ARG A 927 -2.83 29.30 -17.05
CA ARG A 927 -4.13 29.98 -17.03
C ARG A 927 -5.21 29.08 -16.46
N GLY A 928 -6.13 29.67 -15.68
CA GLY A 928 -7.29 28.98 -15.11
C GLY A 928 -6.91 27.87 -14.14
N HIS A 929 -5.87 28.04 -13.31
CA HIS A 929 -5.48 27.08 -12.28
C HIS A 929 -5.51 27.73 -10.91
N ILE A 930 -6.18 27.08 -9.95
CA ILE A 930 -6.12 27.41 -8.52
C ILE A 930 -5.40 26.25 -7.83
N LEU A 931 -4.18 26.49 -7.35
CA LEU A 931 -3.43 25.48 -6.64
C LEU A 931 -4.13 25.14 -5.32
N ASN A 932 -4.37 23.86 -5.10
CA ASN A 932 -4.98 23.34 -3.88
C ASN A 932 -4.52 21.88 -3.71
N LEU A 933 -4.84 21.31 -2.56
CA LEU A 933 -4.80 19.88 -2.37
C LEU A 933 -5.97 19.21 -3.12
N GLY A 934 -5.85 17.91 -3.39
CA GLY A 934 -6.91 17.08 -3.95
C GLY A 934 -8.00 16.69 -2.94
N HIS A 935 -7.78 16.93 -1.65
CA HIS A 935 -8.74 16.79 -0.55
C HIS A 935 -8.29 17.67 0.63
N GLY A 936 -9.05 17.71 1.73
CA GLY A 936 -8.67 18.52 2.89
C GLY A 936 -7.41 18.05 3.63
N VAL A 937 -6.70 19.00 4.26
CA VAL A 937 -5.52 18.76 5.12
C VAL A 937 -5.81 17.67 6.16
N LEU A 938 -4.86 16.75 6.32
CA LEU A 938 -4.99 15.60 7.22
C LEU A 938 -4.65 15.99 8.66
N VAL A 939 -5.19 15.22 9.61
CA VAL A 939 -4.78 15.35 11.01
C VAL A 939 -3.34 14.90 11.16
N GLY A 940 -2.54 15.65 11.93
CA GLY A 940 -1.13 15.36 12.14
C GLY A 940 -0.18 15.98 11.11
N THR A 941 -0.70 16.64 10.07
CA THR A 941 0.14 17.37 9.11
C THR A 941 0.98 18.44 9.83
N PRO A 942 2.31 18.48 9.64
CA PRO A 942 3.15 19.52 10.22
C PRO A 942 2.75 20.91 9.71
N GLU A 943 2.60 21.89 10.61
CA GLU A 943 2.30 23.27 10.23
C GLU A 943 3.40 23.88 9.34
N GLU A 944 4.66 23.47 9.54
CA GLU A 944 5.80 23.85 8.69
C GLU A 944 5.61 23.44 7.23
N ALA A 945 5.08 22.23 6.97
CA ALA A 945 4.83 21.78 5.60
C ALA A 945 3.72 22.60 4.94
N VAL A 946 2.70 23.03 5.70
CA VAL A 946 1.66 23.93 5.20
C VAL A 946 2.22 25.32 4.92
N ALA A 947 3.07 25.87 5.80
CA ALA A 947 3.78 27.13 5.56
C ALA A 947 4.61 27.05 4.27
N HIS A 948 5.42 26.00 4.14
CA HIS A 948 6.25 25.74 2.98
C HIS A 948 5.45 25.62 1.68
N PHE A 949 4.29 24.95 1.71
CA PHE A 949 3.40 24.89 0.54
C PHE A 949 2.99 26.29 0.06
N PHE A 950 2.59 27.17 0.98
CA PHE A 950 2.18 28.53 0.63
C PHE A 950 3.34 29.42 0.22
N GLU A 951 4.53 29.22 0.81
CA GLU A 951 5.76 29.89 0.38
C GLU A 951 6.15 29.52 -1.04
N VAL A 952 6.21 28.21 -1.36
CA VAL A 952 6.48 27.73 -2.71
C VAL A 952 5.45 28.29 -3.68
N ALA A 953 4.15 28.16 -3.38
CA ALA A 953 3.07 28.67 -4.23
C ALA A 953 3.22 30.16 -4.56
N ARG A 954 3.63 30.98 -3.58
CA ARG A 954 3.89 32.41 -3.78
C ARG A 954 5.16 32.70 -4.58
N SER A 955 6.17 31.86 -4.47
CA SER A 955 7.44 32.03 -5.21
C SER A 955 7.34 31.69 -6.69
N LEU A 956 6.31 30.93 -7.09
CA LEU A 956 6.11 30.56 -8.49
C LEU A 956 5.69 31.78 -9.31
N ASN A 957 6.25 31.89 -10.51
CA ASN A 957 5.86 32.86 -11.52
C ASN A 957 5.80 32.15 -12.88
N PHE A 958 4.74 32.38 -13.65
CA PHE A 958 4.57 31.74 -14.96
C PHE A 958 5.64 32.17 -15.98
N ASP A 959 6.22 33.38 -15.84
CA ASP A 959 7.28 33.89 -16.70
C ASP A 959 8.63 33.18 -16.48
N THR A 960 8.92 32.72 -15.26
CA THR A 960 10.16 31.98 -14.94
C THR A 960 10.02 30.50 -15.28
N LEU A 961 8.87 29.90 -14.98
CA LEU A 961 8.58 28.49 -15.27
C LEU A 961 8.65 28.15 -16.77
N SER A 962 8.29 29.09 -17.64
CA SER A 962 8.38 28.90 -19.09
C SER A 962 9.82 28.86 -19.64
N ARG A 963 10.76 29.58 -19.01
CA ARG A 963 12.18 29.61 -19.43
C ARG A 963 12.93 28.35 -19.01
N ASP A 964 12.63 27.81 -17.83
CA ASP A 964 13.26 26.58 -17.34
C ASP A 964 12.80 25.36 -18.14
N GLN A 965 11.55 25.37 -18.62
CA GLN A 965 10.98 24.29 -19.41
C GLN A 965 11.51 24.28 -20.86
N GLU A 966 11.77 25.43 -21.48
CA GLU A 966 12.47 25.52 -22.77
C GLU A 966 13.94 25.04 -22.69
N VAL A 967 14.60 25.19 -21.52
CA VAL A 967 15.98 24.73 -21.29
C VAL A 967 16.05 23.22 -21.01
N GLU A 968 15.06 22.64 -20.31
CA GLU A 968 14.96 21.18 -20.14
C GLU A 968 14.58 20.46 -21.44
N ASP A 969 13.64 21.00 -22.22
CA ASP A 969 13.28 20.43 -23.53
C ASP A 969 14.45 20.52 -24.52
N ALA A 970 15.29 21.56 -24.44
CA ALA A 970 16.51 21.66 -25.25
C ALA A 970 17.62 20.67 -24.83
N LYS A 971 17.62 20.19 -23.58
CA LYS A 971 18.56 19.17 -23.09
C LYS A 971 18.13 17.74 -23.40
N LEU A 972 16.86 17.52 -23.73
CA LEU A 972 16.30 16.23 -24.14
C LEU A 972 16.41 15.95 -25.66
N VAL A 973 17.00 16.88 -26.44
CA VAL A 973 17.17 16.78 -27.89
C VAL A 973 18.65 16.60 -28.32
N VAL A 974 19.56 16.26 -27.41
CA VAL A 974 20.97 15.93 -27.75
C VAL A 974 21.33 14.50 -27.35
#